data_AF-A0A355GCX7-F1
#
_entry.id   AF-A0A355GCX7-F1
#
_cell.length_a   1.000
_cell.length_b   1.000
_cell.length_c   1.000
_cell.angle_alpha   90.00
_cell.angle_beta   90.00
_cell.angle_gamma   90.00
#
_symmetry.space_group_name_H-M   'P 1'
#
loop_
_entity.id
_entity.type
_entity.pdbx_description
1 polymer ?
#
loop_
_entity_poly.entity_id
_entity_poly.type
_entity_poly.pdbx_seq_one_letter_code
_entity_poly.pdbx_strand_id
1 'polypeptide(L)'
;TITLEDRNLPAIAEKRVLRCYDQSARDELDAAFEKTARMKDNVMSILLTQEGNQQMFRQVYPFSPALVQTLIAVSSVLQRERTALKVMMQLLVDHRDTLQLGEIIPVGDLFDVVAHGDEAFSQEMATHFNNAKRLYHQKLLPVIEKDNGIRLEEVEKLPYDDPRRVQFRNHDRLVKTLLLSALVPEVESLRALTAEKLAALNHGSIKSPIPGKEAAEVLRLVKKWRSSVGEINIGEEVNPTISLQLSGVDTASIIEQARQTVDNQGNRIRRVRQMLYEQLGIEGDGEFEQFHDFWWRNTKRNAIVLFRNIRELPASSLENNDTDWKLIIDFPFDEAGHGPRDDLSKVQEVKQSQPEGNKTLCWIPSFFSQEALADLGILVALEHVLTGERFGQFTNHLSPQDRQSAKTILESQRNQLRQRVQNHLDAAYGLDSLQPGSIDPTFELELNEQFVSLLPGFDPQAPVAADLSGAMQHLLSQALQHEFPAAPQFETEVKTGALKKVYENIAPATQTPDGRIEIEKTQRPVVRQIANPLMIGELGLDKTHFVLGQHWKTHFDRKAVETSSGFSVGQLRKWIDDPRPMGLPKEAQNLIILIYAAQSNMTLYLHGGAFDETTLSNVPDACELRKVDLPDKTEWEEALKRAGSIFGIAGLKLLSVGNVQKLTTECKKKAADVRKACQAYQQELKLRLTEWGIKPDDANRMQTAAATSSLVEKVCSTESDNLVSLLASAQIATSETAMGECVAKAAELEGNLSTAGWQTFDLLRELPEEHRSDAQQIRSELE
;
A
#
# COMPACT_ATOMS: atom_id res chain seq x y z
N THR A 1 -41.61 -63.26 17.38
CA THR A 1 -41.69 -62.19 16.37
C THR A 1 -40.67 -62.50 15.31
N ILE A 2 -41.06 -62.68 14.05
CA ILE A 2 -40.11 -62.91 12.96
C ILE A 2 -39.45 -61.56 12.66
N THR A 3 -38.16 -61.41 12.95
CA THR A 3 -37.34 -60.32 12.43
C THR A 3 -37.12 -60.57 10.94
N LEU A 4 -37.90 -59.89 10.10
CA LEU A 4 -37.66 -59.83 8.67
C LEU A 4 -36.41 -58.99 8.45
N GLU A 5 -35.36 -59.57 7.86
CA GLU A 5 -34.25 -58.80 7.32
C GLU A 5 -34.76 -57.85 6.22
N ASP A 6 -34.26 -56.60 6.20
CA ASP A 6 -34.64 -55.53 5.25
C ASP A 6 -34.55 -55.93 3.77
N ARG A 7 -33.77 -56.99 3.47
CA ARG A 7 -33.61 -57.60 2.14
C ARG A 7 -34.92 -58.06 1.48
N ASN A 8 -35.98 -58.29 2.25
CA ASN A 8 -37.26 -58.76 1.71
C ASN A 8 -38.24 -57.64 1.33
N LEU A 9 -37.94 -56.37 1.63
CA LEU A 9 -38.89 -55.27 1.38
C LEU A 9 -39.31 -55.15 -0.10
N PRO A 10 -38.42 -55.26 -1.12
CA PRO A 10 -38.81 -55.20 -2.52
C PRO A 10 -39.85 -56.25 -2.92
N ALA A 11 -39.63 -57.50 -2.52
CA ALA A 11 -40.55 -58.61 -2.81
C ALA A 11 -41.90 -58.48 -2.06
N ILE A 12 -41.88 -57.90 -0.85
CA ILE A 12 -43.10 -57.62 -0.08
C ILE A 12 -43.87 -56.45 -0.71
N ALA A 13 -43.18 -55.40 -1.16
CA ALA A 13 -43.78 -54.25 -1.83
C ALA A 13 -44.43 -54.67 -3.16
N GLU A 14 -43.76 -55.48 -3.98
CA GLU A 14 -44.29 -56.03 -5.24
C GLU A 14 -45.64 -56.75 -5.00
N LYS A 15 -45.72 -57.58 -3.94
CA LYS A 15 -46.91 -58.39 -3.66
C LYS A 15 -48.03 -57.65 -2.94
N ARG A 16 -47.71 -56.66 -2.11
CA ARG A 16 -48.69 -56.01 -1.21
C ARG A 16 -49.12 -54.61 -1.65
N VAL A 17 -48.24 -53.86 -2.32
CA VAL A 17 -48.46 -52.45 -2.66
C VAL A 17 -48.53 -52.27 -4.18
N LEU A 18 -47.61 -52.92 -4.91
CA LEU A 18 -47.43 -52.74 -6.36
C LEU A 18 -48.04 -53.89 -7.18
N ARG A 19 -49.01 -54.59 -6.61
CA ARG A 19 -49.67 -55.70 -7.29
C ARG A 19 -50.50 -55.17 -8.46
N CYS A 20 -50.13 -55.57 -9.69
CA CYS A 20 -50.90 -55.24 -10.89
C CYS A 20 -52.32 -55.85 -10.80
N TYR A 21 -53.30 -55.13 -11.36
CA TYR A 21 -54.71 -55.53 -11.35
C TYR A 21 -54.95 -56.81 -12.16
N ASP A 22 -54.39 -56.86 -13.36
CA ASP A 22 -54.46 -57.99 -14.28
C ASP A 22 -53.13 -58.17 -15.04
N GLN A 23 -53.09 -59.16 -15.95
CA GLN A 23 -51.91 -59.45 -16.77
C GLN A 23 -51.65 -58.37 -17.83
N SER A 24 -52.68 -57.74 -18.38
CA SER A 24 -52.51 -56.67 -19.39
C SER A 24 -51.82 -55.46 -18.78
N ALA A 25 -52.24 -55.06 -17.58
CA ALA A 25 -51.62 -53.98 -16.82
C ALA A 25 -50.16 -54.31 -16.45
N ARG A 26 -49.85 -55.59 -16.20
CA ARG A 26 -48.48 -56.04 -15.96
C ARG A 26 -47.61 -55.88 -17.20
N ASP A 27 -48.11 -56.31 -18.36
CA ASP A 27 -47.40 -56.23 -19.65
C ASP A 27 -47.19 -54.75 -20.07
N GLU A 28 -48.19 -53.88 -19.86
CA GLU A 28 -48.08 -52.43 -20.10
C GLU A 28 -47.01 -51.78 -19.21
N LEU A 29 -46.99 -52.15 -17.93
CA LEU A 29 -46.02 -51.64 -16.96
C LEU A 29 -44.61 -52.18 -17.24
N ASP A 30 -44.48 -53.44 -17.68
CA ASP A 30 -43.22 -54.01 -18.18
C ASP A 30 -42.68 -53.21 -19.38
N ALA A 31 -43.52 -52.97 -20.39
CA ALA A 31 -43.15 -52.21 -21.59
C ALA A 31 -42.79 -50.74 -21.27
N ALA A 32 -43.47 -50.12 -20.31
CA ALA A 32 -43.16 -48.78 -19.84
C ALA A 32 -41.80 -48.75 -19.10
N PHE A 33 -41.56 -49.71 -18.20
CA PHE A 33 -40.29 -49.83 -17.49
C PHE A 33 -39.12 -50.09 -18.44
N GLU A 34 -39.29 -50.89 -19.50
CA GLU A 34 -38.24 -51.10 -20.50
C GLU A 34 -37.80 -49.81 -21.18
N LYS A 35 -38.72 -48.86 -21.41
CA LYS A 35 -38.39 -47.53 -21.94
C LYS A 35 -37.62 -46.71 -20.91
N THR A 36 -38.08 -46.71 -19.66
CA THR A 36 -37.41 -46.03 -18.55
C THR A 36 -36.00 -46.59 -18.32
N ALA A 37 -35.82 -47.90 -18.46
CA ALA A 37 -34.55 -48.58 -18.24
C ALA A 37 -33.48 -48.25 -19.28
N ARG A 38 -33.82 -47.56 -20.38
CA ARG A 38 -32.87 -47.03 -21.38
C ARG A 38 -32.28 -45.66 -21.01
N MET A 39 -32.43 -45.22 -19.76
CA MET A 39 -31.73 -44.04 -19.25
C MET A 39 -30.20 -44.23 -19.30
N LYS A 40 -29.46 -43.12 -19.17
CA LYS A 40 -27.98 -43.16 -19.20
C LYS A 40 -27.44 -44.06 -18.08
N ASP A 41 -26.37 -44.80 -18.38
CA ASP A 41 -25.77 -45.79 -17.47
C ASP A 41 -25.38 -45.20 -16.10
N ASN A 42 -24.86 -43.98 -16.08
CA ASN A 42 -24.52 -43.27 -14.85
C ASN A 42 -25.76 -42.99 -13.97
N VAL A 43 -26.86 -42.52 -14.55
CA VAL A 43 -28.12 -42.28 -13.84
C VAL A 43 -28.71 -43.60 -13.33
N MET A 44 -28.69 -44.64 -14.17
CA MET A 44 -29.12 -45.98 -13.78
C MET A 44 -28.30 -46.50 -12.59
N SER A 45 -26.97 -46.38 -12.62
CA SER A 45 -26.12 -46.84 -11.50
C SER A 45 -26.41 -46.12 -10.18
N ILE A 46 -26.74 -44.83 -10.23
CA ILE A 46 -27.06 -44.03 -9.05
C ILE A 46 -28.41 -44.47 -8.46
N LEU A 47 -29.40 -44.73 -9.32
CA LEU A 47 -30.73 -45.17 -8.90
C LEU A 47 -30.75 -46.61 -8.39
N LEU A 48 -29.87 -47.48 -8.91
CA LEU A 48 -29.76 -48.88 -8.50
C LEU A 48 -29.04 -49.07 -7.15
N THR A 49 -28.14 -48.16 -6.76
CA THR A 49 -27.20 -48.34 -5.64
C THR A 49 -26.31 -49.58 -5.81
N GLN A 50 -25.42 -49.88 -4.84
CA GLN A 50 -24.51 -51.03 -4.94
C GLN A 50 -25.22 -52.39 -4.87
N GLU A 51 -26.30 -52.51 -4.10
CA GLU A 51 -26.97 -53.78 -3.86
C GLU A 51 -28.13 -54.06 -4.84
N GLY A 52 -28.60 -53.04 -5.57
CA GLY A 52 -29.71 -53.17 -6.49
C GLY A 52 -29.31 -53.63 -7.88
N ASN A 53 -30.25 -54.25 -8.57
CA ASN A 53 -30.13 -54.62 -9.98
C ASN A 53 -31.42 -54.23 -10.73
N GLN A 54 -31.40 -54.33 -12.05
CA GLN A 54 -32.54 -53.94 -12.89
C GLN A 54 -33.81 -54.76 -12.56
N GLN A 55 -33.66 -56.02 -12.13
CA GLN A 55 -34.78 -56.85 -11.70
C GLN A 55 -35.42 -56.32 -10.41
N MET A 56 -34.61 -55.94 -9.42
CA MET A 56 -35.08 -55.31 -8.18
C MET A 56 -35.76 -53.98 -8.47
N PHE A 57 -35.18 -53.15 -9.35
CA PHE A 57 -35.82 -51.91 -9.76
C PHE A 57 -37.19 -52.17 -10.40
N ARG A 58 -37.29 -53.18 -11.28
CA ARG A 58 -38.59 -53.57 -11.83
C ARG A 58 -39.60 -54.01 -10.76
N GLN A 59 -39.16 -54.73 -9.73
CA GLN A 59 -40.04 -55.17 -8.63
C GLN A 59 -40.63 -54.01 -7.82
N VAL A 60 -39.88 -52.92 -7.67
CA VAL A 60 -40.31 -51.75 -6.90
C VAL A 60 -40.79 -50.57 -7.75
N TYR A 61 -40.80 -50.69 -9.08
CA TYR A 61 -41.30 -49.65 -9.99
C TYR A 61 -42.74 -49.25 -9.60
N PRO A 62 -43.07 -47.94 -9.46
CA PRO A 62 -42.36 -46.74 -9.93
C PRO A 62 -41.29 -46.15 -8.98
N PHE A 63 -40.93 -46.84 -7.91
CA PHE A 63 -39.86 -46.43 -6.99
C PHE A 63 -38.50 -46.90 -7.48
N SER A 64 -37.45 -46.10 -7.28
CA SER A 64 -36.07 -46.53 -7.49
C SER A 64 -35.52 -47.29 -6.27
N PRO A 65 -34.56 -48.23 -6.44
CA PRO A 65 -33.85 -48.83 -5.31
C PRO A 65 -33.24 -47.80 -4.35
N ALA A 66 -32.70 -46.68 -4.89
CA ALA A 66 -32.23 -45.56 -4.10
C ALA A 66 -33.32 -44.93 -3.21
N LEU A 67 -34.54 -44.73 -3.73
CA LEU A 67 -35.68 -44.22 -2.96
C LEU A 67 -36.09 -45.23 -1.89
N VAL A 68 -36.16 -46.52 -2.23
CA VAL A 68 -36.47 -47.59 -1.27
C VAL A 68 -35.44 -47.66 -0.14
N GLN A 69 -34.15 -47.52 -0.45
CA GLN A 69 -33.07 -47.48 0.54
C GLN A 69 -33.21 -46.28 1.48
N THR A 70 -33.48 -45.08 0.94
CA THR A 70 -33.75 -43.87 1.74
C THR A 70 -34.97 -44.05 2.63
N LEU A 71 -36.05 -44.61 2.07
CA LEU A 71 -37.30 -44.85 2.78
C LEU A 71 -37.13 -45.83 3.95
N ILE A 72 -36.34 -46.91 3.79
CA ILE A 72 -36.00 -47.83 4.88
C ILE A 72 -35.32 -47.06 6.00
N ALA A 73 -34.25 -46.31 5.69
CA ALA A 73 -33.48 -45.56 6.68
C ALA A 73 -34.34 -44.52 7.41
N VAL A 74 -35.11 -43.70 6.68
CA VAL A 74 -36.00 -42.71 7.30
C VAL A 74 -37.08 -43.39 8.14
N SER A 75 -37.65 -44.52 7.68
CA SER A 75 -38.67 -45.26 8.44
C SER A 75 -38.12 -45.95 9.70
N SER A 76 -36.84 -46.34 9.70
CA SER A 76 -36.17 -46.96 10.86
C SER A 76 -36.01 -46.00 12.03
N VAL A 77 -36.06 -44.70 11.76
CA VAL A 77 -35.88 -43.62 12.73
C VAL A 77 -37.23 -43.11 13.31
N LEU A 78 -38.36 -43.50 12.71
CA LEU A 78 -39.70 -43.19 13.19
C LEU A 78 -40.11 -44.19 14.28
N GLN A 79 -40.59 -43.72 15.45
CA GLN A 79 -40.69 -44.59 16.62
C GLN A 79 -41.88 -45.58 16.63
N ARG A 80 -43.02 -45.37 15.93
CA ARG A 80 -44.14 -46.35 15.91
C ARG A 80 -45.05 -46.33 14.66
N GLU A 81 -45.47 -47.54 14.26
CA GLU A 81 -46.53 -47.93 13.29
C GLU A 81 -46.44 -47.51 11.81
N ARG A 82 -45.57 -46.58 11.41
CA ARG A 82 -45.31 -46.30 9.99
C ARG A 82 -44.21 -47.19 9.43
N THR A 83 -44.61 -48.21 8.69
CA THR A 83 -43.68 -49.04 7.93
C THR A 83 -43.33 -48.34 6.61
N ALA A 84 -42.14 -48.59 6.08
CA ALA A 84 -41.75 -48.28 4.71
C ALA A 84 -42.90 -48.50 3.69
N LEU A 85 -43.63 -49.61 3.80
CA LEU A 85 -44.79 -49.92 2.95
C LEU A 85 -45.94 -48.91 3.04
N LYS A 86 -46.24 -48.38 4.24
CA LYS A 86 -47.29 -47.35 4.41
C LYS A 86 -46.88 -46.04 3.74
N VAL A 87 -45.60 -45.66 3.81
CA VAL A 87 -45.07 -44.45 3.16
C VAL A 87 -45.08 -44.62 1.64
N MET A 88 -44.68 -45.78 1.11
CA MET A 88 -44.82 -46.09 -0.33
C MET A 88 -46.28 -46.01 -0.79
N MET A 89 -47.20 -46.56 -0.02
CA MET A 89 -48.63 -46.47 -0.33
C MET A 89 -49.12 -45.02 -0.34
N GLN A 90 -48.70 -44.19 0.62
CA GLN A 90 -49.05 -42.78 0.65
C GLN A 90 -48.53 -42.03 -0.58
N LEU A 91 -47.27 -42.26 -0.98
CA LEU A 91 -46.72 -41.68 -2.21
C LEU A 91 -47.56 -42.05 -3.44
N LEU A 92 -47.99 -43.30 -3.57
CA LEU A 92 -48.88 -43.70 -4.68
C LEU A 92 -50.24 -43.01 -4.61
N VAL A 93 -50.79 -42.79 -3.40
CA VAL A 93 -52.05 -42.07 -3.21
C VAL A 93 -51.91 -40.60 -3.61
N ASP A 94 -50.83 -39.94 -3.16
CA ASP A 94 -50.56 -38.53 -3.47
C ASP A 94 -50.34 -38.32 -4.98
N HIS A 95 -49.79 -39.33 -5.64
CA HIS A 95 -49.52 -39.33 -7.08
C HIS A 95 -50.60 -40.01 -7.94
N ARG A 96 -51.71 -40.48 -7.36
CA ARG A 96 -52.68 -41.35 -8.05
C ARG A 96 -53.28 -40.75 -9.32
N ASP A 97 -53.47 -39.43 -9.33
CA ASP A 97 -54.15 -38.70 -10.42
C ASP A 97 -53.14 -38.09 -11.40
N THR A 98 -51.83 -38.25 -11.16
CA THR A 98 -50.78 -37.46 -11.83
C THR A 98 -49.60 -38.28 -12.36
N LEU A 99 -49.27 -39.43 -11.76
CA LEU A 99 -48.16 -40.26 -12.18
C LEU A 99 -48.46 -40.98 -13.49
N GLN A 100 -47.58 -40.82 -14.47
CA GLN A 100 -47.70 -41.49 -15.77
C GLN A 100 -46.80 -42.73 -15.85
N LEU A 101 -47.22 -43.71 -16.65
CA LEU A 101 -46.38 -44.87 -16.97
C LEU A 101 -45.10 -44.41 -17.66
N GLY A 102 -43.97 -44.92 -17.17
CA GLY A 102 -42.62 -44.53 -17.61
C GLY A 102 -41.93 -43.53 -16.69
N GLU A 103 -42.66 -42.89 -15.78
CA GLU A 103 -42.09 -41.98 -14.78
C GLU A 103 -41.56 -42.73 -13.55
N ILE A 104 -40.62 -42.10 -12.84
CA ILE A 104 -40.05 -42.57 -11.58
C ILE A 104 -40.40 -41.53 -10.52
N ILE A 105 -40.82 -41.97 -9.34
CA ILE A 105 -41.07 -41.06 -8.22
C ILE A 105 -39.72 -40.49 -7.72
N PRO A 106 -39.53 -39.16 -7.72
CA PRO A 106 -38.33 -38.52 -7.19
C PRO A 106 -38.12 -38.77 -5.70
N VAL A 107 -36.85 -38.87 -5.27
CA VAL A 107 -36.51 -39.03 -3.84
C VAL A 107 -37.00 -37.84 -3.01
N GLY A 108 -37.00 -36.63 -3.57
CA GLY A 108 -37.47 -35.42 -2.87
C GLY A 108 -38.93 -35.50 -2.38
N ASP A 109 -39.78 -36.27 -3.06
CA ASP A 109 -41.20 -36.42 -2.70
C ASP A 109 -41.38 -37.16 -1.35
N LEU A 110 -40.37 -37.90 -0.90
CA LEU A 110 -40.38 -38.52 0.43
C LEU A 110 -40.44 -37.49 1.57
N PHE A 111 -39.87 -36.30 1.38
CA PHE A 111 -39.74 -35.33 2.47
C PHE A 111 -41.11 -34.91 3.01
N ASP A 112 -42.09 -34.66 2.14
CA ASP A 112 -43.43 -34.22 2.55
C ASP A 112 -44.18 -35.32 3.31
N VAL A 113 -44.10 -36.56 2.83
CA VAL A 113 -44.79 -37.69 3.46
C VAL A 113 -44.24 -37.94 4.87
N VAL A 114 -42.93 -37.74 5.06
CA VAL A 114 -42.26 -37.87 6.35
C VAL A 114 -42.54 -36.63 7.23
N ALA A 115 -42.61 -35.43 6.65
CA ALA A 115 -42.82 -34.16 7.36
C ALA A 115 -44.21 -34.00 7.96
N HIS A 116 -45.25 -34.55 7.33
CA HIS A 116 -46.64 -34.38 7.75
C HIS A 116 -47.17 -35.48 8.70
N GLY A 117 -46.31 -36.38 9.19
CA GLY A 117 -46.71 -37.38 10.20
C GLY A 117 -46.69 -36.81 11.62
N ASP A 118 -47.80 -36.90 12.36
CA ASP A 118 -47.94 -36.53 13.79
C ASP A 118 -47.23 -37.52 14.74
N GLU A 119 -46.00 -37.94 14.43
CA GLU A 119 -45.31 -39.02 15.15
C GLU A 119 -44.20 -38.51 16.07
N ALA A 120 -44.08 -39.13 17.25
CA ALA A 120 -42.99 -38.87 18.18
C ALA A 120 -41.69 -39.49 17.64
N PHE A 121 -40.73 -38.66 17.24
CA PHE A 121 -39.36 -39.07 16.94
C PHE A 121 -38.61 -39.42 18.23
N SER A 122 -37.45 -40.11 18.12
CA SER A 122 -36.49 -40.11 19.24
C SER A 122 -36.10 -38.65 19.56
N GLN A 123 -35.81 -38.35 20.84
CA GLN A 123 -35.61 -36.96 21.27
C GLN A 123 -34.50 -36.22 20.49
N GLU A 124 -33.46 -36.96 20.08
CA GLU A 124 -32.36 -36.46 19.25
C GLU A 124 -32.81 -36.21 17.79
N MET A 125 -33.52 -37.15 17.17
CA MET A 125 -33.98 -36.99 15.78
C MET A 125 -35.16 -36.03 15.62
N ALA A 126 -35.98 -35.85 16.67
CA ALA A 126 -37.01 -34.81 16.73
C ALA A 126 -36.39 -33.43 16.51
N THR A 127 -35.20 -33.21 17.08
CA THR A 127 -34.48 -31.95 17.00
C THR A 127 -33.96 -31.71 15.58
N HIS A 128 -33.29 -32.70 14.97
CA HIS A 128 -32.82 -32.60 13.59
C HIS A 128 -33.97 -32.39 12.59
N PHE A 129 -35.10 -33.06 12.80
CA PHE A 129 -36.27 -32.93 11.95
C PHE A 129 -36.95 -31.57 12.08
N ASN A 130 -37.09 -31.05 13.30
CA ASN A 130 -37.59 -29.71 13.54
C ASN A 130 -36.67 -28.64 12.93
N ASN A 131 -35.35 -28.83 13.00
CA ASN A 131 -34.38 -27.95 12.35
C ASN A 131 -34.53 -27.99 10.82
N ALA A 132 -34.74 -29.17 10.22
CA ALA A 132 -35.01 -29.31 8.79
C ALA A 132 -36.31 -28.62 8.38
N LYS A 133 -37.41 -28.80 9.12
CA LYS A 133 -38.68 -28.07 8.89
C LYS A 133 -38.50 -26.56 8.98
N ARG A 134 -37.80 -26.09 10.01
CA ARG A 134 -37.51 -24.66 10.21
C ARG A 134 -36.69 -24.12 9.03
N LEU A 135 -35.61 -24.80 8.65
CA LEU A 135 -34.76 -24.40 7.54
C LEU A 135 -35.53 -24.37 6.21
N TYR A 136 -36.41 -25.35 5.98
CA TYR A 136 -37.29 -25.39 4.82
C TYR A 136 -38.20 -24.17 4.76
N HIS A 137 -39.03 -23.95 5.79
CA HIS A 137 -40.03 -22.88 5.77
C HIS A 137 -39.45 -21.47 5.89
N GLN A 138 -38.37 -21.28 6.67
CA GLN A 138 -37.83 -19.96 6.95
C GLN A 138 -36.80 -19.46 5.92
N LYS A 139 -36.11 -20.37 5.21
CA LYS A 139 -35.01 -19.98 4.30
C LYS A 139 -35.16 -20.56 2.90
N LEU A 140 -35.29 -21.89 2.79
CA LEU A 140 -35.28 -22.54 1.48
C LEU A 140 -36.52 -22.21 0.67
N LEU A 141 -37.72 -22.33 1.24
CA LEU A 141 -38.98 -22.01 0.56
C LEU A 141 -39.03 -20.55 0.08
N PRO A 142 -38.72 -19.52 0.91
CA PRO A 142 -38.65 -18.14 0.43
C PRO A 142 -37.69 -17.91 -0.75
N VAL A 143 -36.55 -18.61 -0.77
CA VAL A 143 -35.59 -18.53 -1.89
C VAL A 143 -36.16 -19.16 -3.15
N ILE A 144 -36.87 -20.28 -3.03
CA ILE A 144 -37.56 -20.94 -4.15
C ILE A 144 -38.71 -20.06 -4.68
N GLU A 145 -39.48 -19.42 -3.80
CA GLU A 145 -40.53 -18.47 -4.18
C GLU A 145 -39.96 -17.25 -4.92
N LYS A 146 -38.86 -16.67 -4.41
CA LYS A 146 -38.16 -15.56 -5.07
C LYS A 146 -37.60 -15.96 -6.43
N ASP A 147 -37.02 -17.16 -6.54
CA ASP A 147 -36.43 -17.67 -7.77
C ASP A 147 -37.46 -17.92 -8.87
N ASN A 148 -38.66 -18.39 -8.49
CA ASN A 148 -39.76 -18.66 -9.41
C ASN A 148 -40.72 -17.47 -9.59
N GLY A 149 -40.60 -16.42 -8.78
CA GLY A 149 -41.46 -15.23 -8.82
C GLY A 149 -42.92 -15.50 -8.44
N ILE A 150 -43.20 -16.56 -7.67
CA ILE A 150 -44.55 -16.98 -7.27
C ILE A 150 -44.53 -17.65 -5.89
N ARG A 151 -45.53 -17.38 -5.05
CA ARG A 151 -45.67 -17.98 -3.72
C ARG A 151 -46.27 -19.39 -3.77
N LEU A 152 -45.93 -20.24 -2.80
CA LEU A 152 -46.44 -21.63 -2.74
C LEU A 152 -47.97 -21.68 -2.76
N GLU A 153 -48.64 -20.82 -2.00
CA GLU A 153 -50.12 -20.74 -1.94
C GLU A 153 -50.77 -20.39 -3.30
N GLU A 154 -50.05 -19.69 -4.17
CA GLU A 154 -50.50 -19.35 -5.51
C GLU A 154 -50.20 -20.50 -6.49
N VAL A 155 -49.05 -21.16 -6.33
CA VAL A 155 -48.66 -22.34 -7.10
C VAL A 155 -49.67 -23.48 -6.91
N GLU A 156 -50.13 -23.73 -5.68
CA GLU A 156 -51.06 -24.82 -5.37
C GLU A 156 -52.43 -24.67 -6.07
N LYS A 157 -52.82 -23.44 -6.41
CA LYS A 157 -54.06 -23.11 -7.13
C LYS A 157 -53.96 -23.33 -8.65
N LEU A 158 -52.75 -23.46 -9.19
CA LEU A 158 -52.54 -23.69 -10.61
C LEU A 158 -52.86 -25.15 -11.00
N PRO A 159 -53.27 -25.44 -12.23
CA PRO A 159 -53.37 -26.81 -12.74
C PRO A 159 -52.05 -27.58 -12.53
N TYR A 160 -52.13 -28.89 -12.30
CA TYR A 160 -50.95 -29.73 -11.99
C TYR A 160 -49.84 -29.66 -13.05
N ASP A 161 -50.24 -29.52 -14.32
CA ASP A 161 -49.36 -29.46 -15.49
C ASP A 161 -49.00 -28.02 -15.92
N ASP A 162 -49.41 -26.98 -15.18
CA ASP A 162 -49.00 -25.60 -15.48
C ASP A 162 -47.45 -25.51 -15.41
N PRO A 163 -46.78 -24.97 -16.44
CA PRO A 163 -45.32 -24.90 -16.49
C PRO A 163 -44.68 -24.26 -15.26
N ARG A 164 -45.33 -23.26 -14.64
CA ARG A 164 -44.84 -22.58 -13.44
C ARG A 164 -44.93 -23.51 -12.22
N ARG A 165 -46.02 -24.26 -12.09
CA ARG A 165 -46.18 -25.25 -11.02
C ARG A 165 -45.19 -26.40 -11.16
N VAL A 166 -44.98 -26.87 -12.39
CA VAL A 166 -43.98 -27.89 -12.70
C VAL A 166 -42.58 -27.41 -12.32
N GLN A 167 -42.19 -26.20 -12.76
CA GLN A 167 -40.89 -25.63 -12.44
C GLN A 167 -40.66 -25.47 -10.94
N PHE A 168 -41.63 -24.88 -10.23
CA PHE A 168 -41.56 -24.72 -8.77
C PHE A 168 -41.39 -26.08 -8.07
N ARG A 169 -42.22 -27.07 -8.42
CA ARG A 169 -42.16 -28.43 -7.87
C ARG A 169 -40.81 -29.09 -8.11
N ASN A 170 -40.20 -28.85 -9.27
CA ASN A 170 -38.90 -29.42 -9.61
C ASN A 170 -37.78 -28.80 -8.78
N HIS A 171 -37.80 -27.48 -8.55
CA HIS A 171 -36.83 -26.81 -7.68
C HIS A 171 -36.99 -27.27 -6.23
N ASP A 172 -38.24 -27.36 -5.77
CA ASP A 172 -38.62 -27.82 -4.43
C ASP A 172 -38.16 -29.26 -4.14
N ARG A 173 -38.32 -30.19 -5.10
CA ARG A 173 -37.82 -31.58 -5.01
C ARG A 173 -36.30 -31.67 -4.80
N LEU A 174 -35.52 -30.82 -5.46
CA LEU A 174 -34.06 -30.79 -5.28
C LEU A 174 -33.71 -30.38 -3.84
N VAL A 175 -34.35 -29.33 -3.33
CA VAL A 175 -34.17 -28.85 -1.96
C VAL A 175 -34.57 -29.92 -0.95
N LYS A 176 -35.72 -30.57 -1.15
CA LYS A 176 -36.21 -31.65 -0.29
C LYS A 176 -35.28 -32.86 -0.27
N THR A 177 -34.65 -33.19 -1.39
CA THR A 177 -33.61 -34.23 -1.43
C THR A 177 -32.37 -33.84 -0.63
N LEU A 178 -31.94 -32.57 -0.68
CA LEU A 178 -30.86 -32.07 0.17
C LEU A 178 -31.23 -32.14 1.66
N LEU A 179 -32.47 -31.80 2.02
CA LEU A 179 -32.96 -31.93 3.39
C LEU A 179 -32.95 -33.40 3.86
N LEU A 180 -33.43 -34.32 3.03
CA LEU A 180 -33.36 -35.76 3.32
C LEU A 180 -31.91 -36.23 3.52
N SER A 181 -30.97 -35.73 2.71
CA SER A 181 -29.54 -36.09 2.86
C SER A 181 -28.92 -35.64 4.17
N ALA A 182 -29.42 -34.54 4.74
CA ALA A 182 -28.97 -34.06 6.03
C ALA A 182 -29.65 -34.76 7.22
N LEU A 183 -30.83 -35.36 6.99
CA LEU A 183 -31.56 -36.13 8.00
C LEU A 183 -31.06 -37.56 8.15
N VAL A 184 -30.65 -38.20 7.04
CA VAL A 184 -30.16 -39.59 7.02
C VAL A 184 -28.82 -39.69 6.24
N PRO A 185 -27.75 -39.07 6.73
CA PRO A 185 -26.47 -38.96 6.02
C PRO A 185 -25.74 -40.29 5.82
N GLU A 186 -26.09 -41.33 6.58
CA GLU A 186 -25.55 -42.68 6.49
C GLU A 186 -26.02 -43.46 5.25
N VAL A 187 -27.10 -43.01 4.61
CA VAL A 187 -27.68 -43.68 3.44
C VAL A 187 -26.78 -43.50 2.23
N GLU A 188 -26.39 -44.61 1.60
CA GLU A 188 -25.50 -44.62 0.43
C GLU A 188 -26.00 -43.70 -0.70
N SER A 189 -27.30 -43.78 -1.04
CA SER A 189 -27.92 -42.94 -2.07
C SER A 189 -27.84 -41.44 -1.75
N LEU A 190 -27.79 -41.05 -0.48
CA LEU A 190 -27.79 -39.65 -0.04
C LEU A 190 -26.42 -39.13 0.46
N ARG A 191 -25.44 -40.00 0.65
CA ARG A 191 -24.07 -39.58 1.03
C ARG A 191 -23.32 -38.97 -0.15
N ALA A 192 -22.51 -37.95 0.11
CA ALA A 192 -21.65 -37.30 -0.88
C ALA A 192 -22.42 -36.91 -2.15
N LEU A 193 -23.51 -36.14 -1.99
CA LEU A 193 -24.31 -35.69 -3.12
C LEU A 193 -23.49 -34.78 -4.03
N THR A 194 -23.40 -35.12 -5.30
CA THR A 194 -22.95 -34.21 -6.36
C THR A 194 -24.17 -33.68 -7.12
N ALA A 195 -23.98 -32.67 -7.97
CA ALA A 195 -25.07 -32.16 -8.81
C ALA A 195 -25.64 -33.24 -9.75
N GLU A 196 -24.79 -34.16 -10.23
CA GLU A 196 -25.19 -35.33 -11.02
C GLU A 196 -26.05 -36.29 -10.21
N LYS A 197 -25.63 -36.61 -8.98
CA LYS A 197 -26.37 -37.48 -8.07
C LYS A 197 -27.71 -36.87 -7.69
N LEU A 198 -27.74 -35.58 -7.39
CA LEU A 198 -28.96 -34.85 -7.05
C LEU A 198 -29.96 -34.81 -8.22
N ALA A 199 -29.47 -34.64 -9.46
CA ALA A 199 -30.29 -34.72 -10.67
C ALA A 199 -30.84 -36.14 -10.90
N ALA A 200 -30.02 -37.17 -10.70
CA ALA A 200 -30.42 -38.57 -10.88
C ALA A 200 -31.48 -39.01 -9.85
N LEU A 201 -31.31 -38.67 -8.57
CA LEU A 201 -32.30 -38.98 -7.52
C LEU A 201 -33.64 -38.27 -7.72
N ASN A 202 -33.65 -37.17 -8.47
CA ASN A 202 -34.85 -36.43 -8.85
C ASN A 202 -35.15 -36.56 -10.35
N HIS A 203 -34.90 -37.75 -10.91
CA HIS A 203 -35.04 -38.01 -12.33
C HIS A 203 -36.38 -37.50 -12.89
N GLY A 204 -36.33 -36.84 -14.05
CA GLY A 204 -37.50 -36.23 -14.68
C GLY A 204 -37.87 -34.82 -14.19
N SER A 205 -37.30 -34.35 -13.08
CA SER A 205 -37.60 -33.01 -12.53
C SER A 205 -36.88 -31.89 -13.30
N ILE A 206 -35.57 -31.98 -13.54
CA ILE A 206 -34.85 -30.96 -14.31
C ILE A 206 -34.75 -31.40 -15.77
N LYS A 207 -35.42 -30.67 -16.67
CA LYS A 207 -35.33 -30.86 -18.11
C LYS A 207 -34.42 -29.79 -18.70
N SER A 208 -33.24 -30.17 -19.19
CA SER A 208 -32.37 -29.26 -19.93
C SER A 208 -32.72 -29.26 -21.43
N PRO A 209 -32.68 -28.10 -22.12
CA PRO A 209 -32.82 -28.05 -23.58
C PRO A 209 -31.76 -28.88 -24.31
N ILE A 210 -30.62 -29.13 -23.66
CA ILE A 210 -29.52 -29.95 -24.18
C ILE A 210 -29.40 -31.20 -23.30
N PRO A 211 -29.69 -32.40 -23.85
CA PRO A 211 -29.57 -33.64 -23.10
C PRO A 211 -28.17 -33.81 -22.48
N GLY A 212 -28.09 -34.07 -21.17
CA GLY A 212 -26.81 -34.22 -20.46
C GLY A 212 -26.28 -32.99 -19.74
N LYS A 213 -26.99 -31.86 -19.79
CA LYS A 213 -26.65 -30.66 -19.01
C LYS A 213 -27.45 -30.52 -17.71
N GLU A 214 -28.20 -31.54 -17.30
CA GLU A 214 -29.04 -31.51 -16.10
C GLU A 214 -28.19 -31.27 -14.84
N ALA A 215 -27.05 -31.96 -14.71
CA ALA A 215 -26.13 -31.76 -13.59
C ALA A 215 -25.57 -30.33 -13.51
N ALA A 216 -25.26 -29.72 -14.66
CA ALA A 216 -24.76 -28.35 -14.71
C ALA A 216 -25.84 -27.34 -14.29
N GLU A 217 -27.09 -27.57 -14.70
CA GLU A 217 -28.21 -26.72 -14.31
C GLU A 217 -28.55 -26.85 -12.82
N VAL A 218 -28.52 -28.07 -12.27
CA VAL A 218 -28.65 -28.28 -10.83
C VAL A 218 -27.54 -27.56 -10.06
N LEU A 219 -26.28 -27.64 -10.50
CA LEU A 219 -25.18 -26.92 -9.85
C LEU A 219 -25.37 -25.40 -9.91
N ARG A 220 -25.86 -24.86 -11.04
CA ARG A 220 -26.17 -23.44 -11.21
C ARG A 220 -27.24 -22.98 -10.21
N LEU A 221 -28.33 -23.74 -10.07
CA LEU A 221 -29.41 -23.46 -9.13
C LEU A 221 -28.92 -23.50 -7.68
N VAL A 222 -28.17 -24.54 -7.29
CA VAL A 222 -27.66 -24.67 -5.93
C VAL A 222 -26.68 -23.54 -5.58
N LYS A 223 -25.80 -23.14 -6.51
CA LYS A 223 -24.93 -21.96 -6.33
C LYS A 223 -25.73 -20.66 -6.14
N LYS A 224 -26.81 -20.49 -6.91
CA LYS A 224 -27.72 -19.35 -6.76
C LYS A 224 -28.42 -19.36 -5.40
N TRP A 225 -28.88 -20.51 -4.91
CA TRP A 225 -29.54 -20.57 -3.60
C TRP A 225 -28.55 -20.39 -2.44
N ARG A 226 -27.31 -20.87 -2.59
CA ARG A 226 -26.22 -20.69 -1.60
C ARG A 226 -25.94 -19.21 -1.28
N SER A 227 -26.11 -18.29 -2.23
CA SER A 227 -25.87 -16.86 -1.96
C SER A 227 -26.85 -16.27 -0.94
N SER A 228 -28.01 -16.91 -0.75
CA SER A 228 -29.05 -16.49 0.20
C SER A 228 -29.24 -17.45 1.38
N VAL A 229 -28.80 -18.72 1.25
CA VAL A 229 -28.91 -19.75 2.29
C VAL A 229 -27.52 -20.27 2.64
N GLY A 230 -26.95 -19.74 3.73
CA GLY A 230 -25.60 -20.09 4.21
C GLY A 230 -25.45 -21.52 4.71
N GLU A 231 -26.56 -22.23 4.95
CA GLU A 231 -26.58 -23.65 5.33
C GLU A 231 -26.26 -24.60 4.16
N ILE A 232 -26.25 -24.10 2.92
CA ILE A 232 -25.86 -24.86 1.73
C ILE A 232 -24.33 -24.79 1.57
N ASN A 233 -23.68 -25.93 1.75
CA ASN A 233 -22.25 -26.09 1.53
C ASN A 233 -22.00 -26.71 0.16
N ILE A 234 -21.04 -26.13 -0.58
CA ILE A 234 -20.58 -26.64 -1.87
C ILE A 234 -19.05 -26.72 -1.79
N GLY A 235 -18.51 -27.92 -1.99
CA GLY A 235 -17.07 -28.18 -2.05
C GLY A 235 -16.36 -27.43 -3.17
N GLU A 236 -15.03 -27.38 -3.11
CA GLU A 236 -14.18 -26.67 -4.06
C GLU A 236 -13.64 -27.58 -5.19
N GLU A 237 -13.86 -28.88 -5.08
CA GLU A 237 -13.46 -29.88 -6.07
C GLU A 237 -14.25 -29.76 -7.39
N VAL A 238 -13.68 -30.32 -8.47
CA VAL A 238 -14.23 -30.23 -9.84
C VAL A 238 -15.68 -30.76 -9.92
N ASN A 239 -15.98 -31.82 -9.19
CA ASN A 239 -17.34 -32.33 -8.97
C ASN A 239 -17.72 -32.08 -7.52
N PRO A 240 -18.24 -30.89 -7.19
CA PRO A 240 -18.38 -30.46 -5.82
C PRO A 240 -19.45 -31.27 -5.09
N THR A 241 -19.11 -31.65 -3.86
CA THR A 241 -20.04 -32.21 -2.89
C THR A 241 -20.96 -31.10 -2.40
N ILE A 242 -22.26 -31.36 -2.48
CA ILE A 242 -23.32 -30.47 -2.03
C ILE A 242 -23.89 -31.08 -0.75
N SER A 243 -23.89 -30.31 0.33
CA SER A 243 -24.47 -30.73 1.60
C SER A 243 -25.26 -29.61 2.25
N LEU A 244 -26.21 -29.99 3.10
CA LEU A 244 -27.01 -29.06 3.87
C LEU A 244 -26.69 -29.24 5.35
N GLN A 245 -26.33 -28.16 6.03
CA GLN A 245 -26.06 -28.19 7.46
C GLN A 245 -27.31 -27.83 8.24
N LEU A 246 -27.91 -28.81 8.93
CA LEU A 246 -29.02 -28.59 9.85
C LEU A 246 -28.52 -27.98 11.15
N SER A 247 -28.19 -26.69 11.11
CA SER A 247 -27.90 -25.92 12.32
C SER A 247 -29.18 -25.65 13.10
N GLY A 248 -29.17 -25.90 14.41
CA GLY A 248 -30.24 -25.44 15.30
C GLY A 248 -30.19 -23.94 15.61
N VAL A 249 -29.17 -23.24 15.07
CA VAL A 249 -28.82 -21.88 15.46
C VAL A 249 -29.38 -20.86 14.49
N ASP A 250 -30.33 -20.07 14.97
CA ASP A 250 -30.95 -18.98 14.23
C ASP A 250 -30.06 -17.73 14.18
N THR A 251 -29.09 -17.74 13.27
CA THR A 251 -28.20 -16.60 13.03
C THR A 251 -28.91 -15.37 12.45
N ALA A 252 -30.05 -15.56 11.78
CA ALA A 252 -30.81 -14.45 11.21
C ALA A 252 -31.43 -13.59 12.32
N SER A 253 -32.01 -14.23 13.35
CA SER A 253 -32.52 -13.51 14.53
C SER A 253 -31.42 -12.76 15.29
N ILE A 254 -30.21 -13.31 15.40
CA ILE A 254 -29.06 -12.63 16.02
C ILE A 254 -28.71 -11.34 15.25
N ILE A 255 -28.62 -11.44 13.92
CA ILE A 255 -28.31 -10.31 13.05
C ILE A 255 -29.41 -9.25 13.16
N GLU A 256 -30.68 -9.66 13.05
CA GLU A 256 -31.81 -8.72 13.06
C GLU A 256 -31.94 -8.00 14.41
N GLN A 257 -31.73 -8.71 15.52
CA GLN A 257 -31.68 -8.10 16.86
C GLN A 257 -30.57 -7.03 16.94
N ALA A 258 -29.40 -7.30 16.37
CA ALA A 258 -28.32 -6.31 16.34
C ALA A 258 -28.67 -5.13 15.42
N ARG A 259 -29.20 -5.39 14.22
CA ARG A 259 -29.57 -4.36 13.24
C ARG A 259 -30.52 -3.32 13.82
N GLN A 260 -31.55 -3.76 14.55
CA GLN A 260 -32.52 -2.85 15.19
C GLN A 260 -31.89 -1.80 16.12
N THR A 261 -30.68 -2.07 16.63
CA THR A 261 -30.00 -1.16 17.56
C THR A 261 -28.85 -0.38 16.90
N VAL A 262 -28.19 -0.95 15.89
CA VAL A 262 -26.94 -0.40 15.35
C VAL A 262 -26.98 -0.01 13.88
N ASP A 263 -27.97 -0.46 13.11
CA ASP A 263 -28.11 -0.13 11.69
C ASP A 263 -28.71 1.28 11.54
N ASN A 264 -27.86 2.30 11.69
CA ASN A 264 -28.20 3.72 11.53
C ASN A 264 -27.15 4.44 10.69
N GLN A 265 -27.50 5.63 10.17
CA GLN A 265 -26.66 6.39 9.25
C GLN A 265 -25.25 6.66 9.79
N GLY A 266 -25.12 7.07 11.06
CA GLY A 266 -23.81 7.34 11.66
C GLY A 266 -22.89 6.11 11.70
N ASN A 267 -23.44 4.94 12.05
CA ASN A 267 -22.68 3.69 12.05
C ASN A 267 -22.35 3.19 10.63
N ARG A 268 -23.24 3.41 9.66
CA ARG A 268 -22.97 3.13 8.23
C ARG A 268 -21.84 4.00 7.69
N ILE A 269 -21.88 5.32 7.96
CA ILE A 269 -20.81 6.26 7.59
C ILE A 269 -19.49 5.83 8.21
N ARG A 270 -19.48 5.52 9.52
CA ARG A 270 -18.28 5.02 10.19
C ARG A 270 -17.72 3.75 9.54
N ARG A 271 -18.60 2.82 9.15
CA ARG A 271 -18.20 1.56 8.51
C ARG A 271 -17.59 1.79 7.14
N VAL A 272 -18.23 2.60 6.29
CA VAL A 272 -17.68 2.94 4.97
C VAL A 272 -16.37 3.69 5.11
N ARG A 273 -16.28 4.66 6.01
CA ARG A 273 -15.03 5.38 6.28
C ARG A 273 -13.89 4.44 6.66
N GLN A 274 -14.13 3.52 7.60
CA GLN A 274 -13.12 2.53 7.99
C GLN A 274 -12.67 1.67 6.80
N MET A 275 -13.61 1.17 5.98
CA MET A 275 -13.27 0.35 4.81
C MET A 275 -12.47 1.15 3.77
N LEU A 276 -12.83 2.41 3.52
CA LEU A 276 -12.09 3.26 2.60
C LEU A 276 -10.68 3.59 3.10
N TYR A 277 -10.49 3.84 4.41
CA TYR A 277 -9.18 4.16 4.96
C TYR A 277 -8.23 2.96 4.83
N GLU A 278 -8.74 1.77 5.13
CA GLU A 278 -8.00 0.52 4.95
C GLU A 278 -7.59 0.31 3.48
N GLN A 279 -8.50 0.58 2.53
CA GLN A 279 -8.21 0.44 1.09
C GLN A 279 -7.25 1.51 0.57
N LEU A 280 -7.33 2.74 1.07
CA LEU A 280 -6.51 3.86 0.63
C LEU A 280 -5.15 3.92 1.34
N GLY A 281 -4.95 3.11 2.38
CA GLY A 281 -3.73 3.13 3.20
C GLY A 281 -3.60 4.39 4.04
N ILE A 282 -4.72 4.94 4.51
CA ILE A 282 -4.76 6.16 5.32
C ILE A 282 -4.76 5.78 6.81
N GLU A 283 -3.80 6.32 7.55
CA GLU A 283 -3.70 6.16 9.00
C GLU A 283 -4.46 7.29 9.73
N GLY A 284 -4.81 7.10 11.01
CA GLY A 284 -5.37 8.17 11.85
C GLY A 284 -6.90 8.34 11.81
N ASP A 285 -7.68 7.24 11.83
CA ASP A 285 -9.15 7.25 11.99
C ASP A 285 -9.54 7.86 13.36
N GLY A 286 -9.58 9.19 13.43
CA GLY A 286 -9.81 9.96 14.66
C GLY A 286 -9.47 11.45 14.53
N GLU A 287 -8.64 11.82 13.57
CA GLU A 287 -8.30 13.23 13.31
C GLU A 287 -9.35 13.91 12.42
N PHE A 288 -9.40 15.25 12.44
CA PHE A 288 -10.35 16.00 11.60
C PHE A 288 -9.91 16.01 10.13
N GLU A 289 -8.61 16.16 9.88
CA GLU A 289 -7.95 16.04 8.58
C GLU A 289 -6.89 14.95 8.70
N GLN A 290 -6.73 14.14 7.64
CA GLN A 290 -5.70 13.11 7.57
C GLN A 290 -4.60 13.55 6.61
N PHE A 291 -3.35 13.30 6.95
CA PHE A 291 -2.22 13.54 6.06
C PHE A 291 -1.83 12.24 5.35
N HIS A 292 -1.83 12.25 4.03
CA HIS A 292 -1.47 11.12 3.19
C HIS A 292 -0.12 11.36 2.51
N ASP A 293 0.90 10.60 2.93
CA ASP A 293 2.21 10.60 2.32
C ASP A 293 2.25 9.65 1.10
N PHE A 294 2.74 10.15 -0.03
CA PHE A 294 2.87 9.34 -1.25
C PHE A 294 4.11 9.74 -2.06
N TRP A 295 4.45 8.90 -3.03
CA TRP A 295 5.56 9.15 -3.95
C TRP A 295 5.05 9.60 -5.31
N TRP A 296 5.60 10.71 -5.80
CA TRP A 296 5.35 11.23 -7.15
C TRP A 296 6.67 11.59 -7.83
N ARG A 297 6.91 11.01 -9.02
CA ARG A 297 8.18 11.14 -9.75
C ARG A 297 9.41 10.88 -8.86
N ASN A 298 9.32 9.90 -7.96
CA ASN A 298 10.37 9.55 -6.98
C ASN A 298 10.75 10.69 -6.00
N THR A 299 9.85 11.65 -5.81
CA THR A 299 9.90 12.64 -4.72
C THR A 299 8.77 12.38 -3.74
N LYS A 300 9.03 12.55 -2.44
CA LYS A 300 8.00 12.42 -1.41
C LYS A 300 7.05 13.62 -1.47
N ARG A 301 5.74 13.36 -1.41
CA ARG A 301 4.66 14.35 -1.42
C ARG A 301 3.69 14.08 -0.29
N ASN A 302 2.90 15.09 0.03
CA ASN A 302 1.83 14.98 1.00
C ASN A 302 0.53 15.52 0.37
N ALA A 303 -0.60 15.00 0.84
CA ALA A 303 -1.91 15.54 0.56
C ALA A 303 -2.76 15.47 1.83
N ILE A 304 -3.64 16.46 2.00
CA ILE A 304 -4.66 16.46 3.04
C ILE A 304 -5.85 15.66 2.52
N VAL A 305 -6.34 14.68 3.27
CA VAL A 305 -7.52 13.89 2.92
C VAL A 305 -8.62 14.12 3.95
N LEU A 306 -9.83 14.37 3.47
CA LEU A 306 -11.01 14.62 4.30
C LEU A 306 -12.18 13.76 3.82
N PHE A 307 -12.75 12.95 4.71
CA PHE A 307 -13.93 12.13 4.40
C PHE A 307 -15.18 12.70 5.04
N ARG A 308 -16.01 13.37 4.24
CA ARG A 308 -17.20 14.09 4.68
C ARG A 308 -18.21 14.20 3.54
N ASN A 309 -19.48 14.32 3.94
CA ASN A 309 -20.58 14.63 3.03
C ASN A 309 -20.41 16.04 2.45
N ILE A 310 -20.24 16.17 1.14
CA ILE A 310 -19.91 17.44 0.48
C ILE A 310 -21.08 18.41 0.56
N ARG A 311 -22.32 17.97 0.32
CA ARG A 311 -23.55 18.77 0.47
C ARG A 311 -23.59 19.46 1.83
N GLU A 312 -23.25 18.75 2.92
CA GLU A 312 -23.30 19.27 4.29
C GLU A 312 -22.11 20.16 4.67
N LEU A 313 -21.01 20.17 3.90
CA LEU A 313 -19.85 20.97 4.24
C LEU A 313 -20.11 22.48 4.09
N PRO A 314 -19.66 23.31 5.05
CA PRO A 314 -19.59 24.74 4.82
C PRO A 314 -18.55 25.05 3.73
N ALA A 315 -18.74 26.13 2.97
CA ALA A 315 -17.84 26.49 1.87
C ALA A 315 -16.38 26.62 2.32
N SER A 316 -16.14 27.14 3.52
CA SER A 316 -14.81 27.27 4.13
C SER A 316 -14.09 25.94 4.38
N SER A 317 -14.80 24.82 4.45
CA SER A 317 -14.19 23.48 4.59
C SER A 317 -13.77 22.87 3.26
N LEU A 318 -14.36 23.35 2.15
CA LEU A 318 -13.96 23.02 0.78
C LEU A 318 -12.74 23.84 0.34
N GLU A 319 -12.53 25.00 0.96
CA GLU A 319 -11.32 25.79 0.80
C GLU A 319 -10.05 25.07 1.31
N ASN A 320 -8.95 25.32 0.62
CA ASN A 320 -7.62 24.87 1.01
C ASN A 320 -6.63 26.04 0.99
N ASN A 321 -6.14 26.39 2.18
CA ASN A 321 -5.14 27.45 2.38
C ASN A 321 -3.72 26.89 2.57
N ASP A 322 -3.56 25.56 2.53
CA ASP A 322 -2.26 24.91 2.61
C ASP A 322 -1.54 24.90 1.26
N THR A 323 -0.24 24.65 1.30
CA THR A 323 0.60 24.43 0.14
C THR A 323 0.31 23.10 -0.56
N ASP A 324 -0.03 22.06 0.20
CA ASP A 324 -0.32 20.71 -0.30
C ASP A 324 -1.76 20.60 -0.83
N TRP A 325 -2.01 19.62 -1.70
CA TRP A 325 -3.36 19.38 -2.24
C TRP A 325 -4.29 18.79 -1.19
N LYS A 326 -5.55 19.20 -1.21
CA LYS A 326 -6.63 18.62 -0.41
C LYS A 326 -7.51 17.72 -1.27
N LEU A 327 -7.81 16.52 -0.79
CA LEU A 327 -8.72 15.57 -1.41
C LEU A 327 -9.90 15.33 -0.47
N ILE A 328 -11.10 15.64 -0.92
CA ILE A 328 -12.35 15.43 -0.20
C ILE A 328 -13.06 14.24 -0.83
N ILE A 329 -13.36 13.22 -0.03
CA ILE A 329 -14.00 11.99 -0.47
C ILE A 329 -15.37 11.89 0.20
N ASP A 330 -16.42 11.85 -0.62
CA ASP A 330 -17.80 11.78 -0.17
C ASP A 330 -18.27 10.32 0.04
N PHE A 331 -19.45 10.11 0.63
CA PHE A 331 -20.09 8.82 0.88
C PHE A 331 -21.07 8.43 -0.24
N PRO A 332 -21.22 7.14 -0.56
CA PRO A 332 -22.12 6.67 -1.61
C PRO A 332 -23.58 6.55 -1.14
N PHE A 333 -24.02 7.38 -0.20
CA PHE A 333 -25.41 7.46 0.28
C PHE A 333 -25.61 8.68 1.19
N ASP A 334 -26.86 9.13 1.30
CA ASP A 334 -27.25 10.26 2.14
C ASP A 334 -28.65 10.06 2.79
N GLU A 335 -29.13 11.09 3.50
CA GLU A 335 -30.50 11.20 3.98
C GLU A 335 -31.52 11.16 2.84
N ALA A 336 -32.73 10.73 3.15
CA ALA A 336 -33.79 10.58 2.16
C ALA A 336 -34.11 11.91 1.47
N GLY A 337 -34.08 11.92 0.14
CA GLY A 337 -34.35 13.09 -0.69
C GLY A 337 -33.10 13.79 -1.22
N HIS A 338 -31.90 13.37 -0.77
CA HIS A 338 -30.63 13.88 -1.27
C HIS A 338 -29.89 12.86 -2.13
N GLY A 339 -29.13 13.35 -3.10
CA GLY A 339 -28.40 12.54 -4.06
C GLY A 339 -27.08 13.18 -4.50
N PRO A 340 -26.25 12.46 -5.27
CA PRO A 340 -24.92 12.93 -5.67
C PRO A 340 -24.95 14.19 -6.56
N ARG A 341 -26.11 14.50 -7.15
CA ARG A 341 -26.34 15.74 -7.89
C ARG A 341 -26.35 16.96 -6.97
N ASP A 342 -26.78 16.82 -5.71
CA ASP A 342 -26.72 17.90 -4.72
C ASP A 342 -25.26 18.23 -4.36
N ASP A 343 -24.40 17.21 -4.24
CA ASP A 343 -22.96 17.38 -4.01
C ASP A 343 -22.30 18.13 -5.18
N LEU A 344 -22.64 17.75 -6.42
CA LEU A 344 -22.18 18.47 -7.62
C LEU A 344 -22.64 19.92 -7.63
N SER A 345 -23.90 20.20 -7.30
CA SER A 345 -24.42 21.56 -7.19
C SER A 345 -23.67 22.37 -6.15
N LYS A 346 -23.38 21.78 -4.98
CA LYS A 346 -22.59 22.42 -3.92
C LYS A 346 -21.18 22.80 -4.38
N VAL A 347 -20.50 21.89 -5.07
CA VAL A 347 -19.15 22.14 -5.63
C VAL A 347 -19.20 23.25 -6.69
N GLN A 348 -20.23 23.26 -7.54
CA GLN A 348 -20.43 24.31 -8.53
C GLN A 348 -20.69 25.68 -7.91
N GLU A 349 -21.48 25.76 -6.84
CA GLU A 349 -21.72 27.01 -6.10
C GLU A 349 -20.42 27.60 -5.54
N VAL A 350 -19.55 26.76 -4.96
CA VAL A 350 -18.24 27.20 -4.45
C VAL A 350 -17.32 27.67 -5.58
N LYS A 351 -17.27 26.96 -6.72
CA LYS A 351 -16.53 27.42 -7.91
C LYS A 351 -16.98 28.80 -8.38
N GLN A 352 -18.28 29.07 -8.33
CA GLN A 352 -18.84 30.36 -8.75
C GLN A 352 -18.56 31.47 -7.74
N SER A 353 -18.60 31.17 -6.43
CA SER A 353 -18.34 32.16 -5.38
C SER A 353 -16.84 32.47 -5.20
N GLN A 354 -15.95 31.56 -5.63
CA GLN A 354 -14.50 31.68 -5.51
C GLN A 354 -13.79 31.49 -6.85
N PRO A 355 -13.73 32.52 -7.70
CA PRO A 355 -13.18 32.40 -9.06
C PRO A 355 -11.68 32.09 -9.12
N GLU A 356 -10.91 32.48 -8.08
CA GLU A 356 -9.48 32.12 -7.98
C GLU A 356 -9.28 30.64 -7.63
N GLY A 357 -10.30 30.03 -7.00
CA GLY A 357 -10.33 28.66 -6.52
C GLY A 357 -9.21 28.31 -5.55
N ASN A 358 -9.03 27.01 -5.30
CA ASN A 358 -8.04 26.48 -4.37
C ASN A 358 -7.66 25.05 -4.76
N LYS A 359 -6.55 24.54 -4.21
CA LYS A 359 -6.01 23.20 -4.48
C LYS A 359 -6.82 22.10 -3.78
N THR A 360 -8.09 21.98 -4.15
CA THR A 360 -9.01 20.99 -3.61
C THR A 360 -9.58 20.13 -4.74
N LEU A 361 -9.50 18.82 -4.55
CA LEU A 361 -10.16 17.80 -5.36
C LEU A 361 -11.34 17.22 -4.56
N CYS A 362 -12.46 17.00 -5.23
CA CYS A 362 -13.64 16.33 -4.70
C CYS A 362 -13.82 15.00 -5.46
N TRP A 363 -13.94 13.90 -4.73
CA TRP A 363 -14.26 12.57 -5.25
C TRP A 363 -15.68 12.21 -4.80
N ILE A 364 -16.62 12.31 -5.74
CA ILE A 364 -18.06 12.17 -5.53
C ILE A 364 -18.48 10.80 -6.07
N PRO A 365 -18.88 9.84 -5.22
CA PRO A 365 -19.34 8.54 -5.67
C PRO A 365 -20.78 8.60 -6.20
N SER A 366 -21.14 7.63 -7.04
CA SER A 366 -22.56 7.30 -7.28
C SER A 366 -23.16 6.64 -6.05
N PHE A 367 -24.48 6.71 -5.86
CA PHE A 367 -25.09 6.17 -4.64
C PHE A 367 -25.47 4.69 -4.73
N PHE A 368 -25.34 4.00 -3.61
CA PHE A 368 -25.73 2.62 -3.43
C PHE A 368 -27.20 2.37 -3.74
N SER A 369 -27.46 1.20 -4.31
CA SER A 369 -28.82 0.65 -4.43
C SER A 369 -29.39 0.27 -3.05
N GLN A 370 -30.69 -0.02 -3.00
CA GLN A 370 -31.33 -0.56 -1.80
C GLN A 370 -30.73 -1.91 -1.35
N GLU A 371 -30.26 -2.73 -2.30
CA GLU A 371 -29.61 -4.01 -2.00
C GLU A 371 -28.24 -3.79 -1.36
N ALA A 372 -27.42 -2.90 -1.94
CA ALA A 372 -26.11 -2.56 -1.39
C ALA A 372 -26.22 -1.89 -0.01
N LEU A 373 -27.25 -1.05 0.20
CA LEU A 373 -27.55 -0.46 1.51
C LEU A 373 -27.99 -1.50 2.55
N ALA A 374 -28.76 -2.52 2.13
CA ALA A 374 -29.14 -3.62 3.01
C ALA A 374 -27.92 -4.46 3.42
N ASP A 375 -27.04 -4.77 2.46
CA ASP A 375 -25.80 -5.50 2.71
C ASP A 375 -24.86 -4.71 3.64
N LEU A 376 -24.73 -3.39 3.46
CA LEU A 376 -23.98 -2.53 4.39
C LEU A 376 -24.59 -2.56 5.80
N GLY A 377 -25.92 -2.50 5.93
CA GLY A 377 -26.61 -2.54 7.22
C GLY A 377 -26.41 -3.88 7.96
N ILE A 378 -26.43 -4.99 7.23
CA ILE A 378 -26.11 -6.32 7.79
C ILE A 378 -24.63 -6.38 8.22
N LEU A 379 -23.71 -5.82 7.42
CA LEU A 379 -22.28 -5.79 7.76
C LEU A 379 -22.02 -5.00 9.05
N VAL A 380 -22.66 -3.84 9.21
CA VAL A 380 -22.61 -3.04 10.45
C VAL A 380 -23.03 -3.87 11.66
N ALA A 381 -24.13 -4.63 11.55
CA ALA A 381 -24.62 -5.48 12.62
C ALA A 381 -23.67 -6.64 12.93
N LEU A 382 -23.18 -7.36 11.90
CA LEU A 382 -22.25 -8.48 12.08
C LEU A 382 -20.95 -8.05 12.76
N GLU A 383 -20.39 -6.92 12.32
CA GLU A 383 -19.20 -6.34 12.92
C GLU A 383 -19.44 -5.93 14.38
N HIS A 384 -20.62 -5.37 14.68
CA HIS A 384 -20.98 -5.04 16.06
C HIS A 384 -21.07 -6.28 16.95
N VAL A 385 -21.76 -7.33 16.49
CA VAL A 385 -21.97 -8.59 17.23
C VAL A 385 -20.65 -9.31 17.49
N LEU A 386 -19.75 -9.33 16.50
CA LEU A 386 -18.49 -10.08 16.57
C LEU A 386 -17.35 -9.31 17.25
N THR A 387 -17.58 -8.09 17.72
CA THR A 387 -16.56 -7.27 18.39
C THR A 387 -16.57 -7.47 19.92
N GLY A 388 -15.41 -7.82 20.49
CA GLY A 388 -15.21 -7.93 21.93
C GLY A 388 -16.11 -8.98 22.58
N GLU A 389 -16.73 -8.63 23.72
CA GLU A 389 -17.60 -9.54 24.49
C GLU A 389 -19.08 -9.49 24.07
N ARG A 390 -19.44 -8.67 23.06
CA ARG A 390 -20.83 -8.43 22.64
C ARG A 390 -21.53 -9.68 22.13
N PHE A 391 -20.79 -10.59 21.52
CA PHE A 391 -21.33 -11.84 20.99
C PHE A 391 -22.16 -12.62 22.03
N GLY A 392 -21.72 -12.63 23.29
CA GLY A 392 -22.46 -13.30 24.38
C GLY A 392 -23.85 -12.71 24.60
N GLN A 393 -24.01 -11.38 24.47
CA GLN A 393 -25.25 -10.67 24.73
C GLN A 393 -26.37 -11.09 23.76
N PHE A 394 -26.02 -11.29 22.49
CA PHE A 394 -26.97 -11.72 21.45
C PHE A 394 -27.20 -13.23 21.42
N THR A 395 -26.34 -14.02 22.08
CA THR A 395 -26.38 -15.49 22.05
C THR A 395 -26.72 -16.13 23.38
N ASN A 396 -27.21 -15.35 24.35
CA ASN A 396 -27.56 -15.83 25.69
C ASN A 396 -28.56 -17.01 25.69
N HIS A 397 -29.47 -17.05 24.71
CA HIS A 397 -30.48 -18.09 24.54
C HIS A 397 -29.93 -19.39 23.94
N LEU A 398 -28.69 -19.40 23.45
CA LEU A 398 -28.05 -20.57 22.83
C LEU A 398 -27.23 -21.39 23.83
N SER A 399 -27.18 -22.70 23.62
CA SER A 399 -26.28 -23.61 24.35
C SER A 399 -24.80 -23.32 24.02
N PRO A 400 -23.83 -23.75 24.84
CA PRO A 400 -22.40 -23.52 24.56
C PRO A 400 -21.94 -24.06 23.19
N GLN A 401 -22.45 -25.22 22.77
CA GLN A 401 -22.15 -25.83 21.48
C GLN A 401 -22.76 -25.03 20.31
N ASP A 402 -23.99 -24.56 20.49
CA ASP A 402 -24.67 -23.71 19.51
C ASP A 402 -24.00 -22.35 19.37
N ARG A 403 -23.51 -21.76 20.47
CA ARG A 403 -22.74 -20.50 20.44
C ARG A 403 -21.48 -20.63 19.61
N GLN A 404 -20.72 -21.71 19.78
CA GLN A 404 -19.51 -21.93 18.98
C GLN A 404 -19.85 -22.05 17.49
N SER A 405 -20.92 -22.78 17.17
CA SER A 405 -21.40 -22.94 15.79
C SER A 405 -21.90 -21.62 15.19
N ALA A 406 -22.68 -20.84 15.95
CA ALA A 406 -23.15 -19.51 15.53
C ALA A 406 -21.99 -18.58 15.20
N LYS A 407 -20.96 -18.57 16.05
CA LYS A 407 -19.79 -17.70 15.89
C LYS A 407 -19.09 -17.97 14.56
N THR A 408 -18.79 -19.23 14.27
CA THR A 408 -18.15 -19.63 13.00
C THR A 408 -18.99 -19.25 11.78
N ILE A 409 -20.31 -19.44 11.83
CA ILE A 409 -21.21 -19.05 10.73
C ILE A 409 -21.23 -17.54 10.53
N LEU A 410 -21.36 -16.76 11.60
CA LEU A 410 -21.41 -15.29 11.54
C LEU A 410 -20.07 -14.70 11.08
N GLU A 411 -18.94 -15.27 11.50
CA GLU A 411 -17.60 -14.86 11.03
C GLU A 411 -17.44 -15.10 9.52
N SER A 412 -17.88 -16.25 9.02
CA SER A 412 -17.88 -16.55 7.59
C SER A 412 -18.77 -15.59 6.81
N GLN A 413 -20.00 -15.34 7.29
CA GLN A 413 -20.93 -14.39 6.66
C GLN A 413 -20.36 -12.97 6.64
N ARG A 414 -19.76 -12.51 7.75
CA ARG A 414 -19.11 -11.19 7.83
C ARG A 414 -18.01 -11.07 6.78
N ASN A 415 -17.14 -12.06 6.64
CA ASN A 415 -16.03 -12.00 5.68
C ASN A 415 -16.54 -11.94 4.22
N GLN A 416 -17.54 -12.77 3.88
CA GLN A 416 -18.17 -12.74 2.56
C GLN A 416 -18.88 -11.42 2.27
N LEU A 417 -19.59 -10.88 3.26
CA LEU A 417 -20.32 -9.64 3.12
C LEU A 417 -19.39 -8.43 3.04
N ARG A 418 -18.29 -8.43 3.80
CA ARG A 418 -17.24 -7.40 3.72
C ARG A 418 -16.67 -7.31 2.30
N GLN A 419 -16.37 -8.45 1.67
CA GLN A 419 -15.90 -8.46 0.28
C GLN A 419 -16.96 -7.93 -0.69
N ARG A 420 -18.24 -8.25 -0.47
CA ARG A 420 -19.32 -7.77 -1.34
C ARG A 420 -19.55 -6.27 -1.21
N VAL A 421 -19.56 -5.74 0.02
CA VAL A 421 -19.64 -4.29 0.27
C VAL A 421 -18.41 -3.58 -0.30
N GLN A 422 -17.23 -4.19 -0.26
CA GLN A 422 -16.05 -3.66 -0.95
C GLN A 422 -16.30 -3.52 -2.46
N ASN A 423 -16.82 -4.56 -3.11
CA ASN A 423 -17.14 -4.50 -4.53
C ASN A 423 -18.19 -3.40 -4.85
N HIS A 424 -19.17 -3.19 -3.96
CA HIS A 424 -20.12 -2.08 -4.10
C HIS A 424 -19.42 -0.71 -4.01
N LEU A 425 -18.47 -0.54 -3.09
CA LEU A 425 -17.65 0.68 -3.01
C LEU A 425 -16.85 0.88 -4.31
N ASP A 426 -16.15 -0.15 -4.78
CA ASP A 426 -15.35 -0.05 -6.01
C ASP A 426 -16.19 0.37 -7.22
N ALA A 427 -17.43 -0.13 -7.32
CA ALA A 427 -18.38 0.32 -8.34
C ALA A 427 -18.83 1.79 -8.12
N ALA A 428 -19.19 2.17 -6.89
CA ALA A 428 -19.66 3.51 -6.57
C ALA A 428 -18.62 4.61 -6.83
N TYR A 429 -17.34 4.31 -6.61
CA TYR A 429 -16.21 5.22 -6.84
C TYR A 429 -15.60 5.11 -8.26
N GLY A 430 -16.22 4.36 -9.17
CA GLY A 430 -15.89 4.35 -10.59
C GLY A 430 -14.69 3.48 -11.01
N LEU A 431 -14.33 2.45 -10.23
CA LEU A 431 -13.19 1.56 -10.55
C LEU A 431 -13.55 0.34 -11.39
N ASP A 432 -14.70 -0.28 -11.12
CA ASP A 432 -15.14 -1.50 -11.80
C ASP A 432 -16.35 -1.23 -12.70
N SER A 433 -16.50 -2.06 -13.72
CA SER A 433 -17.74 -2.13 -14.51
C SER A 433 -18.91 -2.42 -13.57
N LEU A 434 -19.99 -1.64 -13.70
CA LEU A 434 -21.18 -1.68 -12.83
C LEU A 434 -21.62 -3.12 -12.56
N GLN A 435 -21.38 -3.61 -11.34
CA GLN A 435 -21.98 -4.86 -10.89
C GLN A 435 -23.50 -4.63 -10.74
N PRO A 436 -24.35 -5.40 -11.46
CA PRO A 436 -25.80 -5.23 -11.38
C PRO A 436 -26.27 -5.28 -9.93
N GLY A 437 -27.03 -4.27 -9.51
CA GLY A 437 -27.54 -4.16 -8.15
C GLY A 437 -26.64 -3.42 -7.15
N SER A 438 -25.48 -2.90 -7.55
CA SER A 438 -24.63 -2.11 -6.62
C SER A 438 -25.07 -0.66 -6.50
N ILE A 439 -25.43 -0.03 -7.62
CA ILE A 439 -25.73 1.39 -7.73
C ILE A 439 -27.22 1.57 -8.03
N ASP A 440 -27.84 2.61 -7.46
CA ASP A 440 -29.18 3.03 -7.84
C ASP A 440 -29.11 3.77 -9.20
N PRO A 441 -29.78 3.30 -10.26
CA PRO A 441 -29.72 3.94 -11.58
C PRO A 441 -30.15 5.42 -11.60
N THR A 442 -30.93 5.87 -10.62
CA THR A 442 -31.34 7.28 -10.51
C THR A 442 -30.27 8.18 -9.89
N PHE A 443 -29.28 7.59 -9.22
CA PHE A 443 -28.16 8.27 -8.58
C PHE A 443 -26.82 7.88 -9.20
N GLU A 444 -26.84 7.37 -10.43
CA GLU A 444 -25.66 7.08 -11.21
C GLU A 444 -25.05 8.39 -11.75
N LEU A 445 -23.75 8.56 -11.53
CA LEU A 445 -22.94 9.64 -12.10
C LEU A 445 -22.16 9.12 -13.30
N GLU A 446 -22.02 9.96 -14.32
CA GLU A 446 -21.05 9.71 -15.38
C GLU A 446 -19.62 9.75 -14.79
N LEU A 447 -18.71 8.98 -15.37
CA LEU A 447 -17.38 8.78 -14.77
C LEU A 447 -16.58 10.09 -14.63
N ASN A 448 -16.79 11.06 -15.54
CA ASN A 448 -16.15 12.38 -15.47
C ASN A 448 -16.81 13.33 -14.46
N GLU A 449 -18.03 13.05 -13.99
CA GLU A 449 -18.71 13.86 -12.96
C GLU A 449 -18.20 13.51 -11.56
N GLN A 450 -17.62 12.32 -11.37
CA GLN A 450 -17.17 11.83 -10.06
C GLN A 450 -15.91 12.51 -9.53
N PHE A 451 -15.17 13.22 -10.38
CA PHE A 451 -13.88 13.84 -10.03
C PHE A 451 -13.92 15.32 -10.36
N VAL A 452 -13.91 16.18 -9.35
CA VAL A 452 -14.07 17.63 -9.55
C VAL A 452 -12.97 18.41 -8.85
N SER A 453 -12.24 19.23 -9.60
CA SER A 453 -11.24 20.17 -9.05
C SER A 453 -11.85 21.54 -8.80
N LEU A 454 -11.59 22.15 -7.64
CA LEU A 454 -11.90 23.56 -7.35
C LEU A 454 -10.84 24.53 -7.89
N LEU A 455 -9.69 24.03 -8.37
CA LEU A 455 -8.66 24.87 -8.98
C LEU A 455 -9.03 25.18 -10.44
N PRO A 456 -9.13 26.47 -10.84
CA PRO A 456 -9.46 26.84 -12.22
C PRO A 456 -8.41 26.36 -13.22
N GLY A 457 -8.86 25.86 -14.37
CA GLY A 457 -7.98 25.37 -15.43
C GLY A 457 -7.48 23.93 -15.24
N PHE A 458 -7.75 23.30 -14.10
CA PHE A 458 -7.51 21.88 -13.89
C PHE A 458 -8.83 21.09 -13.93
N ASP A 459 -8.95 20.16 -14.88
CA ASP A 459 -10.08 19.25 -14.99
C ASP A 459 -9.57 17.79 -14.92
N PRO A 460 -9.73 17.11 -13.78
CA PRO A 460 -9.17 15.78 -13.57
C PRO A 460 -9.87 14.75 -14.47
N GLN A 461 -9.08 13.84 -15.03
CA GLN A 461 -9.59 12.70 -15.78
C GLN A 461 -9.87 11.53 -14.84
N ALA A 462 -10.85 10.70 -15.22
CA ALA A 462 -11.15 9.48 -14.52
C ALA A 462 -9.89 8.60 -14.36
N PRO A 463 -9.60 8.09 -13.15
CA PRO A 463 -8.37 7.39 -12.91
C PRO A 463 -8.37 5.98 -13.51
N VAL A 464 -7.22 5.57 -14.04
CA VAL A 464 -7.01 4.20 -14.54
C VAL A 464 -6.23 3.44 -13.50
N ALA A 465 -6.93 2.71 -12.62
CA ALA A 465 -6.33 1.96 -11.53
C ALA A 465 -7.09 0.65 -11.27
N ALA A 466 -6.40 -0.31 -10.65
CA ALA A 466 -6.99 -1.59 -10.27
C ALA A 466 -7.74 -1.53 -8.92
N ASP A 467 -7.46 -0.52 -8.10
CA ASP A 467 -7.99 -0.35 -6.76
C ASP A 467 -8.11 1.15 -6.38
N LEU A 468 -8.73 1.43 -5.23
CA LEU A 468 -8.97 2.79 -4.72
C LEU A 468 -7.66 3.53 -4.42
N SER A 469 -6.66 2.83 -3.89
CA SER A 469 -5.35 3.42 -3.57
C SER A 469 -4.66 3.95 -4.83
N GLY A 470 -4.61 3.12 -5.88
CA GLY A 470 -4.07 3.51 -7.18
C GLY A 470 -4.86 4.64 -7.83
N ALA A 471 -6.19 4.66 -7.66
CA ALA A 471 -7.03 5.74 -8.18
C ALA A 471 -6.75 7.08 -7.48
N MET A 472 -6.67 7.07 -6.15
CA MET A 472 -6.28 8.24 -5.37
C MET A 472 -4.88 8.74 -5.78
N GLN A 473 -3.90 7.84 -5.88
CA GLN A 473 -2.55 8.20 -6.29
C GLN A 473 -2.53 8.80 -7.71
N HIS A 474 -3.35 8.28 -8.62
CA HIS A 474 -3.44 8.80 -9.98
C HIS A 474 -4.10 10.19 -10.02
N LEU A 475 -5.17 10.42 -9.26
CA LEU A 475 -5.80 11.75 -9.13
C LEU A 475 -4.82 12.79 -8.58
N LEU A 476 -4.13 12.47 -7.48
CA LEU A 476 -3.11 13.34 -6.90
C LEU A 476 -1.93 13.57 -7.87
N SER A 477 -1.56 12.54 -8.64
CA SER A 477 -0.52 12.66 -9.67
C SER A 477 -0.93 13.61 -10.80
N GLN A 478 -2.21 13.60 -11.21
CA GLN A 478 -2.73 14.56 -12.19
C GLN A 478 -2.71 15.99 -11.64
N ALA A 479 -3.08 16.17 -10.38
CA ALA A 479 -3.07 17.46 -9.70
C ALA A 479 -1.64 18.05 -9.63
N LEU A 480 -0.67 17.24 -9.20
CA LEU A 480 0.73 17.63 -9.16
C LEU A 480 1.32 17.85 -10.56
N GLN A 481 0.87 17.11 -11.57
CA GLN A 481 1.29 17.32 -12.96
C GLN A 481 0.79 18.65 -13.53
N HIS A 482 -0.42 19.06 -13.15
CA HIS A 482 -0.97 20.36 -13.50
C HIS A 482 -0.20 21.49 -12.80
N GLU A 483 0.06 21.35 -11.50
CA GLU A 483 0.78 22.35 -10.72
C GLU A 483 2.26 22.47 -11.12
N PHE A 484 2.94 21.34 -11.33
CA PHE A 484 4.37 21.27 -11.61
C PHE A 484 4.65 20.62 -12.98
N PRO A 485 4.30 21.30 -14.09
CA PRO A 485 4.40 20.72 -15.43
C PRO A 485 5.84 20.45 -15.88
N ALA A 486 6.84 21.08 -15.25
CA ALA A 486 8.26 20.86 -15.52
C ALA A 486 8.96 20.01 -14.44
N ALA A 487 8.22 19.36 -13.54
CA ALA A 487 8.81 18.46 -12.56
C ALA A 487 9.66 17.38 -13.26
N PRO A 488 10.90 17.12 -12.82
CA PRO A 488 11.75 16.14 -13.48
C PRO A 488 11.30 14.71 -13.16
N GLN A 489 11.49 13.80 -14.11
CA GLN A 489 11.30 12.37 -13.89
C GLN A 489 12.60 11.77 -13.37
N PHE A 490 12.71 11.59 -12.06
CA PHE A 490 13.85 10.91 -11.47
C PHE A 490 13.78 9.40 -11.69
N GLU A 491 14.92 8.76 -11.88
CA GLU A 491 15.03 7.29 -12.01
C GLU A 491 15.23 6.58 -10.66
N THR A 492 15.43 7.34 -9.58
CA THR A 492 15.62 6.83 -8.21
C THR A 492 14.98 7.78 -7.20
N GLU A 493 14.65 7.27 -6.02
CA GLU A 493 14.14 8.06 -4.90
C GLU A 493 15.10 9.20 -4.51
N VAL A 494 14.57 10.42 -4.47
CA VAL A 494 15.31 11.63 -4.11
C VAL A 494 15.28 11.82 -2.60
N LYS A 495 16.12 11.05 -1.90
CA LYS A 495 16.35 11.17 -0.45
C LYS A 495 17.56 12.05 -0.16
N THR A 496 17.62 12.64 1.03
CA THR A 496 18.74 13.49 1.50
C THR A 496 20.10 12.81 1.33
N GLY A 497 20.20 11.50 1.64
CA GLY A 497 21.44 10.75 1.47
C GLY A 497 21.89 10.56 0.01
N ALA A 498 20.94 10.44 -0.91
CA ALA A 498 21.24 10.34 -2.35
C ALA A 498 21.72 11.70 -2.89
N LEU A 499 21.04 12.80 -2.54
CA LEU A 499 21.43 14.16 -2.90
C LEU A 499 22.83 14.52 -2.36
N LYS A 500 23.16 14.10 -1.13
CA LYS A 500 24.49 14.30 -0.54
C LYS A 500 25.59 13.60 -1.34
N LYS A 501 25.39 12.34 -1.71
CA LYS A 501 26.33 11.60 -2.57
C LYS A 501 26.52 12.30 -3.92
N VAL A 502 25.43 12.77 -4.53
CA VAL A 502 25.48 13.50 -5.80
C VAL A 502 26.32 14.77 -5.64
N TYR A 503 26.03 15.59 -4.64
CA TYR A 503 26.80 16.82 -4.36
C TYR A 503 28.29 16.56 -4.18
N GLU A 504 28.66 15.59 -3.33
CA GLU A 504 30.07 15.25 -3.06
C GLU A 504 30.82 14.81 -4.32
N ASN A 505 30.15 14.10 -5.24
CA ASN A 505 30.74 13.62 -6.49
C ASN A 505 30.88 14.72 -7.56
N ILE A 506 29.93 15.67 -7.63
CA ILE A 506 29.90 16.65 -8.73
C ILE A 506 30.42 18.04 -8.35
N ALA A 507 30.42 18.42 -7.07
CA ALA A 507 30.93 19.72 -6.64
C ALA A 507 32.37 20.01 -7.10
N PRO A 508 33.32 19.04 -7.11
CA PRO A 508 34.67 19.31 -7.60
C PRO A 508 34.73 19.63 -9.11
N ALA A 509 33.73 19.24 -9.91
CA ALA A 509 33.65 19.59 -11.33
C ALA A 509 33.58 21.11 -11.56
N THR A 510 33.03 21.88 -10.61
CA THR A 510 32.99 23.36 -10.66
C THR A 510 34.36 24.02 -10.72
N GLN A 511 35.42 23.29 -10.33
CA GLN A 511 36.80 23.78 -10.28
C GLN A 511 37.68 23.24 -11.43
N THR A 512 37.08 22.49 -12.36
CA THR A 512 37.77 21.96 -13.55
C THR A 512 37.52 22.88 -14.75
N PRO A 513 38.53 23.23 -15.56
CA PRO A 513 38.35 24.15 -16.68
C PRO A 513 37.30 23.70 -17.71
N ASP A 514 37.17 22.39 -17.92
CA ASP A 514 36.20 21.78 -18.83
C ASP A 514 34.95 21.23 -18.13
N GLY A 515 34.82 21.43 -16.81
CA GLY A 515 33.68 20.94 -16.02
C GLY A 515 33.61 19.41 -15.91
N ARG A 516 34.69 18.69 -16.22
CA ARG A 516 34.68 17.23 -16.38
C ARG A 516 35.35 16.53 -15.22
N ILE A 517 34.66 15.56 -14.63
CA ILE A 517 35.20 14.74 -13.53
C ILE A 517 34.88 13.27 -13.72
N GLU A 518 35.84 12.38 -13.43
CA GLU A 518 35.59 10.95 -13.40
C GLU A 518 34.77 10.57 -12.15
N ILE A 519 33.71 9.78 -12.35
CA ILE A 519 32.86 9.28 -11.27
C ILE A 519 33.16 7.80 -11.03
N GLU A 520 33.30 7.44 -9.76
CA GLU A 520 33.51 6.06 -9.33
C GLU A 520 32.36 5.16 -9.82
N LYS A 521 32.69 3.94 -10.31
CA LYS A 521 31.73 3.02 -10.92
C LYS A 521 30.47 2.79 -10.06
N THR A 522 30.61 2.72 -8.74
CA THR A 522 29.50 2.48 -7.81
C THR A 522 28.56 3.69 -7.65
N GLN A 523 29.07 4.91 -7.87
CA GLN A 523 28.31 6.17 -7.72
C GLN A 523 27.69 6.66 -9.04
N ARG A 524 28.14 6.15 -10.19
CA ARG A 524 27.61 6.55 -11.52
C ARG A 524 26.08 6.47 -11.62
N PRO A 525 25.41 5.41 -11.14
CA PRO A 525 23.94 5.34 -11.22
C PRO A 525 23.27 6.50 -10.48
N VAL A 526 23.60 6.73 -9.20
CA VAL A 526 22.94 7.78 -8.40
C VAL A 526 23.20 9.19 -8.95
N VAL A 527 24.42 9.46 -9.45
CA VAL A 527 24.76 10.73 -10.11
C VAL A 527 23.91 10.91 -11.37
N ARG A 528 23.88 9.92 -12.27
CA ARG A 528 23.09 9.99 -13.51
C ARG A 528 21.59 10.17 -13.24
N GLN A 529 21.04 9.39 -12.31
CA GLN A 529 19.60 9.30 -12.05
C GLN A 529 19.03 10.55 -11.35
N ILE A 530 19.89 11.44 -10.82
CA ILE A 530 19.49 12.67 -10.12
C ILE A 530 20.04 13.92 -10.81
N ALA A 531 21.33 13.98 -11.14
CA ALA A 531 21.94 15.18 -11.71
C ALA A 531 21.46 15.46 -13.15
N ASN A 532 21.24 14.42 -13.96
CA ASN A 532 20.73 14.61 -15.33
C ASN A 532 19.29 15.15 -15.32
N PRO A 533 18.30 14.56 -14.60
CA PRO A 533 16.95 15.11 -14.55
C PRO A 533 16.88 16.51 -13.94
N LEU A 534 17.80 16.86 -13.03
CA LEU A 534 17.93 18.21 -12.49
C LEU A 534 18.63 19.19 -13.44
N MET A 535 19.09 18.78 -14.63
CA MET A 535 19.82 19.63 -15.57
C MET A 535 21.10 20.26 -14.98
N ILE A 536 21.69 19.64 -13.96
CA ILE A 536 22.95 20.11 -13.36
C ILE A 536 24.13 19.78 -14.28
N GLY A 537 24.04 18.65 -14.99
CA GLY A 537 25.04 18.20 -15.95
C GLY A 537 24.67 16.83 -16.48
N GLU A 538 25.58 16.23 -17.23
CA GLU A 538 25.32 14.96 -17.93
C GLU A 538 26.34 13.88 -17.57
N LEU A 539 25.83 12.70 -17.24
CA LEU A 539 26.57 11.44 -17.23
C LEU A 539 25.82 10.43 -18.12
N GLY A 540 26.42 10.07 -19.26
CA GLY A 540 25.86 9.04 -20.15
C GLY A 540 25.96 7.64 -19.54
N LEU A 541 25.06 6.72 -19.94
CA LEU A 541 24.95 5.35 -19.43
C LEU A 541 26.29 4.59 -19.39
N ASP A 542 27.07 4.68 -20.47
CA ASP A 542 28.37 3.99 -20.61
C ASP A 542 29.57 4.94 -20.46
N LYS A 543 29.36 6.13 -19.90
CA LYS A 543 30.42 7.12 -19.71
C LYS A 543 30.96 7.05 -18.28
N THR A 544 32.26 7.29 -18.14
CA THR A 544 32.93 7.33 -16.84
C THR A 544 33.01 8.74 -16.25
N HIS A 545 32.87 9.76 -17.08
CA HIS A 545 33.00 11.15 -16.68
C HIS A 545 31.65 11.86 -16.70
N PHE A 546 31.37 12.57 -15.61
CA PHE A 546 30.30 13.56 -15.54
C PHE A 546 30.81 14.88 -16.13
N VAL A 547 29.93 15.58 -16.87
CA VAL A 547 30.20 16.89 -17.43
C VAL A 547 29.22 17.89 -16.82
N LEU A 548 29.75 18.89 -16.11
CA LEU A 548 28.96 19.95 -15.50
C LEU A 548 28.26 20.81 -16.57
N GLY A 549 26.95 20.97 -16.43
CA GLY A 549 26.13 21.76 -17.33
C GLY A 549 26.22 23.26 -17.08
N GLN A 550 25.71 24.04 -18.03
CA GLN A 550 25.61 25.51 -17.95
C GLN A 550 24.17 26.00 -17.81
N HIS A 551 23.19 25.09 -17.74
CA HIS A 551 21.77 25.44 -17.76
C HIS A 551 21.40 26.41 -16.62
N TRP A 552 21.62 26.00 -15.37
CA TRP A 552 21.28 26.81 -14.20
C TRP A 552 22.08 28.10 -14.10
N LYS A 553 23.38 28.06 -14.40
CA LYS A 553 24.21 29.26 -14.44
C LYS A 553 23.69 30.28 -15.46
N THR A 554 23.47 29.85 -16.70
CA THR A 554 22.92 30.72 -17.76
C THR A 554 21.56 31.27 -17.37
N HIS A 555 20.70 30.43 -16.78
CA HIS A 555 19.36 30.83 -16.37
C HIS A 555 19.39 31.87 -15.24
N PHE A 556 20.13 31.61 -14.17
CA PHE A 556 20.23 32.51 -13.02
C PHE A 556 21.00 33.79 -13.35
N ASP A 557 22.08 33.73 -14.12
CA ASP A 557 22.82 34.93 -14.55
C ASP A 557 21.90 35.87 -15.35
N ARG A 558 21.07 35.32 -16.24
CA ARG A 558 20.07 36.11 -16.99
C ARG A 558 19.05 36.77 -16.06
N LYS A 559 18.46 36.02 -15.12
CA LYS A 559 17.49 36.56 -14.14
C LYS A 559 18.11 37.56 -13.18
N ALA A 560 19.38 37.38 -12.83
CA ALA A 560 20.12 38.29 -11.98
C ALA A 560 20.33 39.66 -12.68
N VAL A 561 20.60 39.68 -13.98
CA VAL A 561 20.71 40.96 -14.75
C VAL A 561 19.40 41.73 -14.77
N GLU A 562 18.25 41.04 -14.75
CA GLU A 562 16.93 41.66 -14.66
C GLU A 562 16.63 42.26 -13.27
N THR A 563 17.43 41.93 -12.25
CA THR A 563 17.23 42.34 -10.86
C THR A 563 18.26 43.42 -10.48
N SER A 564 17.80 44.63 -10.15
CA SER A 564 18.66 45.79 -9.88
C SER A 564 19.47 45.72 -8.57
N SER A 565 19.22 44.73 -7.73
CA SER A 565 19.89 44.49 -6.45
C SER A 565 20.38 43.03 -6.37
N GLY A 566 21.34 42.74 -5.47
CA GLY A 566 21.73 41.36 -5.17
C GLY A 566 20.52 40.45 -4.91
N PHE A 567 20.67 39.16 -5.16
CA PHE A 567 19.59 38.19 -5.08
C PHE A 567 19.77 37.21 -3.91
N SER A 568 18.66 36.76 -3.34
CA SER A 568 18.63 35.81 -2.24
C SER A 568 18.40 34.38 -2.70
N VAL A 569 18.64 33.41 -1.81
CA VAL A 569 18.29 32.00 -2.01
C VAL A 569 16.79 31.84 -2.29
N GLY A 570 15.93 32.57 -1.58
CA GLY A 570 14.49 32.53 -1.83
C GLY A 570 14.12 33.03 -3.23
N GLN A 571 14.87 33.97 -3.77
CA GLN A 571 14.69 34.43 -5.15
C GLN A 571 15.15 33.38 -6.17
N LEU A 572 16.29 32.71 -5.93
CA LEU A 572 16.74 31.59 -6.76
C LEU A 572 15.72 30.45 -6.79
N ARG A 573 15.09 30.12 -5.66
CA ARG A 573 14.01 29.11 -5.61
C ARG A 573 12.83 29.49 -6.49
N LYS A 574 12.39 30.75 -6.46
CA LYS A 574 11.34 31.25 -7.38
C LYS A 574 11.76 31.13 -8.84
N TRP A 575 13.03 31.38 -9.16
CA TRP A 575 13.54 31.24 -10.52
C TRP A 575 13.68 29.78 -10.98
N ILE A 576 13.89 28.82 -10.06
CA ILE A 576 13.84 27.38 -10.41
C ILE A 576 12.46 27.00 -10.99
N ASP A 577 11.39 27.62 -10.49
CA ASP A 577 10.02 27.38 -10.95
C ASP A 577 9.58 28.30 -12.10
N ASP A 578 10.47 29.13 -12.67
CA ASP A 578 10.21 30.06 -13.78
C ASP A 578 10.98 29.61 -15.03
N PRO A 579 10.35 29.40 -16.20
CA PRO A 579 8.98 29.81 -16.55
C PRO A 579 7.90 28.77 -16.24
N ARG A 580 8.30 27.53 -15.90
CA ARG A 580 7.37 26.44 -15.61
C ARG A 580 7.74 25.82 -14.27
N PRO A 581 6.80 25.72 -13.32
CA PRO A 581 7.09 25.15 -12.02
C PRO A 581 7.59 23.71 -12.08
N MET A 582 8.64 23.42 -11.32
CA MET A 582 9.22 22.09 -11.14
C MET A 582 8.81 21.46 -9.81
N GLY A 583 8.49 22.28 -8.79
CA GLY A 583 8.02 21.80 -7.49
C GLY A 583 9.03 20.94 -6.76
N LEU A 584 10.32 21.21 -6.92
CA LEU A 584 11.39 20.39 -6.36
C LEU A 584 11.40 20.42 -4.82
N PRO A 585 11.74 19.29 -4.15
CA PRO A 585 12.03 19.30 -2.72
C PRO A 585 13.14 20.31 -2.38
N LYS A 586 13.08 20.88 -1.18
CA LYS A 586 13.99 21.96 -0.75
C LYS A 586 15.45 21.56 -0.86
N GLU A 587 15.80 20.31 -0.55
CA GLU A 587 17.16 19.78 -0.65
C GLU A 587 17.63 19.64 -2.11
N ALA A 588 16.74 19.33 -3.04
CA ALA A 588 17.07 19.29 -4.47
C ALA A 588 17.28 20.70 -5.03
N GLN A 589 16.49 21.68 -4.59
CA GLN A 589 16.75 23.10 -4.87
C GLN A 589 18.09 23.55 -4.30
N ASN A 590 18.42 23.15 -3.06
CA ASN A 590 19.69 23.46 -2.43
C ASN A 590 20.87 22.90 -3.21
N LEU A 591 20.75 21.68 -3.73
CA LEU A 591 21.77 21.10 -4.61
C LEU A 591 22.05 21.99 -5.83
N ILE A 592 21.00 22.43 -6.53
CA ILE A 592 21.13 23.35 -7.68
C ILE A 592 21.82 24.65 -7.26
N ILE A 593 21.36 25.25 -6.16
CA ILE A 593 21.83 26.56 -5.67
C ILE A 593 23.31 26.49 -5.25
N LEU A 594 23.71 25.44 -4.53
CA LEU A 594 25.10 25.27 -4.09
C LEU A 594 26.06 25.03 -5.26
N ILE A 595 25.64 24.25 -6.26
CA ILE A 595 26.45 24.04 -7.47
C ILE A 595 26.57 25.34 -8.27
N TYR A 596 25.50 26.11 -8.42
CA TYR A 596 25.55 27.43 -9.05
C TYR A 596 26.47 28.40 -8.29
N ALA A 597 26.34 28.48 -6.97
CA ALA A 597 27.18 29.34 -6.15
C ALA A 597 28.67 29.00 -6.33
N ALA A 598 29.01 27.71 -6.33
CA ALA A 598 30.37 27.25 -6.59
C ALA A 598 30.85 27.54 -8.03
N GLN A 599 29.99 27.38 -9.04
CA GLN A 599 30.31 27.65 -10.46
C GLN A 599 30.46 29.14 -10.80
N SER A 600 29.96 30.03 -9.94
CA SER A 600 29.98 31.49 -10.11
C SER A 600 30.83 32.22 -9.05
N ASN A 601 31.60 31.49 -8.24
CA ASN A 601 32.45 32.03 -7.17
C ASN A 601 31.66 32.92 -6.19
N MET A 602 30.46 32.48 -5.81
CA MET A 602 29.59 33.17 -4.87
C MET A 602 29.56 32.47 -3.52
N THR A 603 29.40 33.25 -2.46
CA THR A 603 29.25 32.77 -1.08
C THR A 603 27.95 33.30 -0.49
N LEU A 604 27.38 32.53 0.44
CA LEU A 604 26.15 32.90 1.13
C LEU A 604 26.47 33.82 2.31
N TYR A 605 25.72 34.92 2.42
CA TYR A 605 25.77 35.86 3.52
C TYR A 605 24.41 35.94 4.21
N LEU A 606 24.41 36.06 5.53
CA LEU A 606 23.21 36.26 6.34
C LEU A 606 23.48 37.38 7.37
N HIS A 607 22.57 38.35 7.46
CA HIS A 607 22.72 39.52 8.35
C HIS A 607 24.07 40.26 8.22
N GLY A 608 24.65 40.29 7.02
CA GLY A 608 25.91 40.97 6.73
C GLY A 608 27.19 40.16 6.99
N GLY A 609 27.10 38.98 7.61
CA GLY A 609 28.22 38.04 7.79
C GLY A 609 28.16 36.85 6.83
N ALA A 610 29.29 36.16 6.61
CA ALA A 610 29.32 34.92 5.86
C ALA A 610 28.55 33.81 6.62
N PHE A 611 27.82 32.97 5.89
CA PHE A 611 27.02 31.89 6.46
C PHE A 611 27.74 30.54 6.37
N ASP A 612 28.51 30.21 7.40
CA ASP A 612 29.41 29.05 7.42
C ASP A 612 28.71 27.70 7.75
N GLU A 613 27.44 27.74 8.18
CA GLU A 613 26.63 26.56 8.50
C GLU A 613 25.90 25.95 7.28
N THR A 614 26.33 26.33 6.07
CA THR A 614 25.70 25.91 4.82
C THR A 614 25.81 24.39 4.65
N THR A 615 24.66 23.73 4.54
CA THR A 615 24.58 22.29 4.19
C THR A 615 23.44 22.06 3.19
N LEU A 616 23.39 20.90 2.53
CA LEU A 616 22.27 20.55 1.66
C LEU A 616 20.90 20.62 2.35
N SER A 617 20.85 20.44 3.67
CA SER A 617 19.61 20.55 4.45
C SER A 617 19.37 21.95 5.02
N ASN A 618 20.40 22.81 5.06
CA ASN A 618 20.32 24.14 5.66
C ASN A 618 20.85 25.21 4.70
N VAL A 619 19.93 25.79 3.94
CA VAL A 619 20.17 26.97 3.09
C VAL A 619 18.96 27.92 3.25
N PRO A 620 18.99 28.86 4.22
CA PRO A 620 17.87 29.75 4.49
C PRO A 620 17.51 30.64 3.29
N ASP A 621 16.22 30.92 3.09
CA ASP A 621 15.72 31.79 2.02
C ASP A 621 16.29 33.23 2.08
N ALA A 622 16.58 33.70 3.30
CA ALA A 622 17.11 35.03 3.57
C ALA A 622 18.60 35.20 3.25
N CYS A 623 19.33 34.12 2.95
CA CYS A 623 20.75 34.23 2.58
C CYS A 623 20.89 34.94 1.23
N GLU A 624 21.81 35.90 1.16
CA GLU A 624 22.20 36.60 -0.06
C GLU A 624 23.41 35.94 -0.70
N LEU A 625 23.41 35.80 -2.03
CA LEU A 625 24.60 35.35 -2.75
C LEU A 625 25.43 36.57 -3.15
N ARG A 626 26.71 36.56 -2.74
CA ARG A 626 27.67 37.61 -3.09
C ARG A 626 28.87 37.00 -3.77
N LYS A 627 29.30 37.62 -4.87
CA LYS A 627 30.52 37.24 -5.57
C LYS A 627 31.71 37.58 -4.69
N VAL A 628 32.66 36.66 -4.60
CA VAL A 628 33.92 36.86 -3.88
C VAL A 628 35.06 36.74 -4.87
N ASP A 629 35.99 37.69 -4.82
CA ASP A 629 37.21 37.62 -5.60
C ASP A 629 38.11 36.54 -4.99
N LEU A 630 38.23 35.42 -5.70
CA LEU A 630 39.11 34.32 -5.32
C LEU A 630 40.52 34.55 -5.84
N PRO A 631 41.56 34.12 -5.12
CA PRO A 631 42.94 34.16 -5.60
C PRO A 631 43.12 33.25 -6.84
N ASP A 632 44.15 33.51 -7.64
CA ASP A 632 44.49 32.67 -8.78
C ASP A 632 44.82 31.23 -8.34
N LYS A 633 44.53 30.24 -9.18
CA LYS A 633 44.77 28.82 -8.88
C LYS A 633 46.26 28.55 -8.59
N THR A 634 47.17 29.17 -9.32
CA THR A 634 48.61 29.00 -9.11
C THR A 634 49.06 29.62 -7.80
N GLU A 635 48.52 30.78 -7.43
CA GLU A 635 48.75 31.41 -6.13
C GLU A 635 48.22 30.53 -4.99
N TRP A 636 47.03 29.94 -5.15
CA TRP A 636 46.43 29.07 -4.14
C TRP A 636 47.24 27.79 -3.90
N GLU A 637 47.68 27.11 -4.95
CA GLU A 637 48.49 25.89 -4.84
C GLU A 637 49.83 26.16 -4.14
N GLU A 638 50.49 27.28 -4.46
CA GLU A 638 51.74 27.68 -3.82
C GLU A 638 51.53 28.11 -2.36
N ALA A 639 50.44 28.82 -2.05
CA ALA A 639 50.08 29.19 -0.68
C ALA A 639 49.81 27.94 0.18
N LEU A 640 49.10 26.93 -0.35
CA LEU A 640 48.85 25.66 0.33
C LEU A 640 50.15 24.90 0.63
N LYS A 641 51.05 24.84 -0.35
CA LYS A 641 52.35 24.20 -0.20
C LYS A 641 53.13 24.84 0.95
N ARG A 642 53.21 26.17 0.99
CA ARG A 642 53.93 26.92 2.03
C ARG A 642 53.25 26.89 3.39
N ALA A 643 51.92 26.92 3.44
CA ALA A 643 51.19 26.71 4.68
C ALA A 643 51.50 25.32 5.29
N GLY A 644 51.59 24.29 4.44
CA GLY A 644 51.98 22.94 4.84
C GLY A 644 53.43 22.86 5.30
N SER A 645 54.38 23.33 4.48
CA SER A 645 55.82 23.18 4.75
C SER A 645 56.35 24.10 5.86
N ILE A 646 55.83 25.32 5.98
CA ILE A 646 56.34 26.33 6.95
C ILE A 646 55.49 26.33 8.23
N PHE A 647 54.16 26.28 8.13
CA PHE A 647 53.29 26.39 9.31
C PHE A 647 52.77 25.03 9.82
N GLY A 648 52.98 23.94 9.06
CA GLY A 648 52.48 22.61 9.42
C GLY A 648 50.97 22.49 9.26
N ILE A 649 50.34 23.33 8.43
CA ILE A 649 48.89 23.38 8.24
C ILE A 649 48.51 22.70 6.93
N ALA A 650 47.73 21.63 7.04
CA ALA A 650 47.21 20.90 5.89
C ALA A 650 45.90 21.52 5.41
N GLY A 651 45.96 22.39 4.39
CA GLY A 651 44.78 22.93 3.72
C GLY A 651 44.17 21.97 2.70
N LEU A 652 42.90 22.17 2.38
CA LEU A 652 42.20 21.43 1.32
C LEU A 652 42.59 22.00 -0.05
N LYS A 653 42.98 21.13 -0.99
CA LYS A 653 43.43 21.53 -2.34
C LYS A 653 42.40 22.32 -3.16
N LEU A 654 41.12 22.08 -2.89
CA LEU A 654 40.01 22.73 -3.60
C LEU A 654 40.03 24.25 -3.33
N LEU A 655 40.15 25.08 -4.37
CA LEU A 655 40.01 26.53 -4.25
C LEU A 655 38.55 26.89 -4.04
N SER A 656 38.22 27.40 -2.86
CA SER A 656 36.89 27.91 -2.52
C SER A 656 37.01 28.97 -1.44
N VAL A 657 36.00 29.84 -1.31
CA VAL A 657 36.01 30.91 -0.29
C VAL A 657 36.15 30.33 1.11
N GLY A 658 35.39 29.28 1.43
CA GLY A 658 35.47 28.62 2.74
C GLY A 658 36.84 27.98 3.01
N ASN A 659 37.47 27.38 2.00
CA ASN A 659 38.80 26.80 2.15
C ASN A 659 39.88 27.88 2.30
N VAL A 660 39.76 28.99 1.57
CA VAL A 660 40.62 30.17 1.73
C VAL A 660 40.48 30.73 3.15
N GLN A 661 39.27 30.97 3.62
CA GLN A 661 39.02 31.48 4.98
C GLN A 661 39.53 30.53 6.08
N LYS A 662 39.33 29.22 5.92
CA LYS A 662 39.84 28.21 6.86
C LYS A 662 41.36 28.21 6.92
N LEU A 663 42.03 28.15 5.77
CA LEU A 663 43.49 28.20 5.69
C LEU A 663 44.03 29.48 6.34
N THR A 664 43.40 30.61 6.02
CA THR A 664 43.79 31.93 6.53
C THR A 664 43.65 32.03 8.05
N THR A 665 42.54 31.52 8.60
CA THR A 665 42.29 31.47 10.04
C THR A 665 43.30 30.59 10.77
N GLU A 666 43.56 29.38 10.24
CA GLU A 666 44.51 28.45 10.83
C GLU A 666 45.95 29.01 10.79
N CYS A 667 46.36 29.60 9.65
CA CYS A 667 47.68 30.21 9.50
C CYS A 667 47.90 31.39 10.45
N LYS A 668 46.90 32.28 10.58
CA LYS A 668 46.95 33.41 11.52
C LYS A 668 47.06 32.94 12.96
N LYS A 669 46.27 31.94 13.35
CA LYS A 669 46.33 31.36 14.69
C LYS A 669 47.73 30.80 14.98
N LYS A 670 48.25 29.96 14.08
CA LYS A 670 49.58 29.36 14.24
C LYS A 670 50.69 30.42 14.28
N ALA A 671 50.62 31.43 13.43
CA ALA A 671 51.56 32.55 13.43
C ALA A 671 51.50 33.33 14.76
N ALA A 672 50.31 33.60 15.28
CA ALA A 672 50.15 34.29 16.57
C ALA A 672 50.76 33.49 17.74
N ASP A 673 50.57 32.17 17.75
CA ASP A 673 51.09 31.27 18.78
C ASP A 673 52.63 31.25 18.82
N VAL A 674 53.31 31.33 17.66
CA VAL A 674 54.77 31.21 17.54
C VAL A 674 55.51 32.55 17.43
N ARG A 675 54.79 33.67 17.28
CA ARG A 675 55.34 35.01 17.00
C ARG A 675 56.44 35.43 17.97
N LYS A 676 56.15 35.38 19.27
CA LYS A 676 57.11 35.79 20.31
C LYS A 676 58.37 34.92 20.32
N ALA A 677 58.19 33.60 20.18
CA ALA A 677 59.29 32.66 20.17
C ALA A 677 60.22 32.86 18.96
N CYS A 678 59.66 33.08 17.76
CA CYS A 678 60.45 33.35 16.56
C CYS A 678 61.26 34.65 16.66
N GLN A 679 60.67 35.69 17.25
CA GLN A 679 61.35 36.97 17.49
C GLN A 679 62.49 36.82 18.51
N ALA A 680 62.24 36.13 19.63
CA ALA A 680 63.25 35.89 20.66
C ALA A 680 64.42 35.05 20.12
N TYR A 681 64.13 33.97 19.38
CA TYR A 681 65.15 33.14 18.74
C TYR A 681 66.02 33.95 17.78
N GLN A 682 65.41 34.78 16.92
CA GLN A 682 66.16 35.65 16.00
C GLN A 682 67.07 36.63 16.75
N GLN A 683 66.57 37.25 17.82
CA GLN A 683 67.33 38.21 18.60
C GLN A 683 68.53 37.55 19.32
N GLU A 684 68.29 36.43 19.99
CA GLU A 684 69.34 35.70 20.71
C GLU A 684 70.38 35.13 19.74
N LEU A 685 69.95 34.55 18.61
CA LEU A 685 70.88 34.07 17.59
C LEU A 685 71.76 35.19 17.03
N LYS A 686 71.18 36.37 16.77
CA LYS A 686 71.95 37.53 16.30
C LYS A 686 72.97 38.00 17.33
N LEU A 687 72.57 38.04 18.60
CA LEU A 687 73.46 38.40 19.71
C LEU A 687 74.66 37.45 19.75
N ARG A 688 74.41 36.13 19.77
CA ARG A 688 75.46 35.11 19.85
C ARG A 688 76.40 35.12 18.67
N LEU A 689 75.88 35.22 17.45
CA LEU A 689 76.72 35.31 16.25
C LEU A 689 77.64 36.54 16.31
N THR A 690 77.11 37.68 16.75
CA THR A 690 77.88 38.93 16.89
C THR A 690 78.95 38.82 17.98
N GLU A 691 78.61 38.26 19.15
CA GLU A 691 79.55 37.96 20.23
C GLU A 691 80.69 37.02 19.79
N TRP A 692 80.44 36.18 18.78
CA TRP A 692 81.40 35.26 18.19
C TRP A 692 82.16 35.80 16.98
N GLY A 693 81.90 37.05 16.59
CA GLY A 693 82.55 37.68 15.45
C GLY A 693 82.08 37.14 14.10
N ILE A 694 81.04 36.31 14.08
CA ILE A 694 80.38 35.83 12.86
C ILE A 694 79.43 36.93 12.40
N LYS A 695 79.56 37.38 11.15
CA LYS A 695 78.63 38.36 10.60
C LYS A 695 77.25 37.71 10.45
N PRO A 696 76.17 38.28 11.01
CA PRO A 696 74.83 37.70 10.95
C PRO A 696 74.35 37.40 9.51
N ASP A 697 74.76 38.22 8.54
CA ASP A 697 74.36 38.06 7.13
C ASP A 697 75.04 36.87 6.44
N ASP A 698 76.18 36.39 6.96
CA ASP A 698 76.91 35.26 6.39
C ASP A 698 76.37 33.90 6.89
N ALA A 699 75.50 33.90 7.92
CA ALA A 699 74.97 32.70 8.54
C ALA A 699 73.57 32.31 8.00
N ASN A 700 73.48 31.16 7.32
CA ASN A 700 72.21 30.61 6.80
C ASN A 700 71.12 30.46 7.89
N ARG A 701 71.50 30.10 9.12
CA ARG A 701 70.56 30.00 10.26
C ARG A 701 69.94 31.35 10.60
N MET A 702 70.74 32.42 10.58
CA MET A 702 70.27 33.77 10.86
C MET A 702 69.38 34.31 9.74
N GLN A 703 69.74 34.08 8.48
CA GLN A 703 68.90 34.41 7.32
C GLN A 703 67.52 33.71 7.42
N THR A 704 67.51 32.43 7.82
CA THR A 704 66.28 31.66 8.04
C THR A 704 65.44 32.21 9.19
N ALA A 705 66.06 32.49 10.34
CA ALA A 705 65.37 33.02 11.52
C ALA A 705 64.77 34.41 11.24
N ALA A 706 65.50 35.28 10.53
CA ALA A 706 65.04 36.60 10.14
C ALA A 706 63.87 36.55 9.15
N ALA A 707 63.97 35.72 8.10
CA ALA A 707 62.89 35.54 7.13
C ALA A 707 61.64 34.94 7.78
N THR A 708 61.80 33.96 8.67
CA THR A 708 60.69 33.31 9.39
C THR A 708 59.99 34.28 10.32
N SER A 709 60.74 35.03 11.14
CA SER A 709 60.21 36.07 12.03
C SER A 709 59.45 37.15 11.25
N SER A 710 60.00 37.61 10.12
CA SER A 710 59.32 38.57 9.24
C SER A 710 58.03 38.02 8.62
N LEU A 711 58.05 36.76 8.16
CA LEU A 711 56.86 36.12 7.60
C LEU A 711 55.75 35.95 8.65
N VAL A 712 56.09 35.47 9.85
CA VAL A 712 55.13 35.31 10.96
C VAL A 712 54.51 36.66 11.34
N GLU A 713 55.32 37.72 11.41
CA GLU A 713 54.85 39.08 11.68
C GLU A 713 53.87 39.59 10.60
N LYS A 714 54.21 39.38 9.33
CA LYS A 714 53.35 39.74 8.19
C LYS A 714 52.04 38.95 8.22
N VAL A 715 52.07 37.64 8.51
CA VAL A 715 50.86 36.81 8.60
C VAL A 715 49.93 37.31 9.72
N CYS A 716 50.48 37.71 10.88
CA CYS A 716 49.68 38.25 11.97
C CYS A 716 49.05 39.62 11.65
N SER A 717 49.72 40.46 10.85
CA SER A 717 49.29 41.84 10.57
C SER A 717 48.48 42.02 9.28
N THR A 718 48.55 41.07 8.35
CA THR A 718 47.86 41.15 7.05
C THR A 718 46.37 40.84 7.19
N GLU A 719 45.52 41.59 6.47
CA GLU A 719 44.09 41.30 6.37
C GLU A 719 43.83 39.92 5.75
N SER A 720 42.73 39.28 6.13
CA SER A 720 42.46 37.88 5.75
C SER A 720 42.39 37.65 4.24
N ASP A 721 41.90 38.64 3.49
CA ASP A 721 41.70 38.55 2.05
C ASP A 721 43.03 38.55 1.26
N ASN A 722 44.09 39.14 1.84
CA ASN A 722 45.41 39.24 1.21
C ASN A 722 46.39 38.14 1.67
N LEU A 723 45.98 37.27 2.58
CA LEU A 723 46.90 36.32 3.19
C LEU A 723 47.36 35.23 2.21
N VAL A 724 46.50 34.80 1.30
CA VAL A 724 46.87 33.79 0.29
C VAL A 724 47.99 34.31 -0.60
N SER A 725 47.83 35.52 -1.15
CA SER A 725 48.86 36.12 -2.00
C SER A 725 50.14 36.43 -1.21
N LEU A 726 50.05 36.78 0.08
CA LEU A 726 51.23 36.90 0.97
C LEU A 726 51.97 35.57 1.11
N LEU A 727 51.25 34.47 1.37
CA LEU A 727 51.86 33.14 1.51
C LEU A 727 52.52 32.72 0.19
N ALA A 728 51.82 32.85 -0.93
CA ALA A 728 52.31 32.51 -2.26
C ALA A 728 53.55 33.30 -2.69
N SER A 729 53.69 34.55 -2.23
CA SER A 729 54.81 35.44 -2.55
C SER A 729 55.85 35.59 -1.43
N ALA A 730 55.68 34.89 -0.29
CA ALA A 730 56.61 34.88 0.82
C ALA A 730 58.07 34.60 0.38
N GLN A 731 59.01 35.34 0.96
CA GLN A 731 60.43 35.15 0.67
C GLN A 731 60.95 33.88 1.36
N ILE A 732 61.48 32.94 0.58
CA ILE A 732 62.18 31.75 1.08
C ILE A 732 63.68 32.01 1.03
N ALA A 733 64.29 32.27 2.19
CA ALA A 733 65.72 32.66 2.25
C ALA A 733 66.68 31.47 2.05
N THR A 734 66.41 30.33 2.70
CA THR A 734 67.24 29.12 2.60
C THR A 734 66.44 27.94 2.04
N SER A 735 65.44 27.46 2.77
CA SER A 735 64.50 26.43 2.33
C SER A 735 63.19 26.51 3.12
N GLU A 736 62.10 26.05 2.52
CA GLU A 736 60.79 25.97 3.20
C GLU A 736 60.86 25.08 4.45
N THR A 737 61.58 23.97 4.38
CA THR A 737 61.77 23.02 5.49
C THR A 737 62.52 23.64 6.66
N ALA A 738 63.56 24.45 6.41
CA ALA A 738 64.30 25.13 7.46
C ALA A 738 63.46 26.22 8.15
N MET A 739 62.64 26.95 7.38
CA MET A 739 61.68 27.90 7.93
C MET A 739 60.59 27.18 8.76
N GLY A 740 60.12 26.03 8.28
CA GLY A 740 59.16 25.20 9.03
C GLY A 740 59.72 24.67 10.35
N GLU A 741 60.99 24.23 10.37
CA GLU A 741 61.66 23.82 11.60
C GLU A 741 61.84 25.01 12.57
N CYS A 742 62.16 26.19 12.03
CA CYS A 742 62.21 27.43 12.82
C CYS A 742 60.85 27.75 13.45
N VAL A 743 59.75 27.68 12.69
CA VAL A 743 58.37 27.88 13.21
C VAL A 743 58.02 26.85 14.28
N ALA A 744 58.36 25.58 14.07
CA ALA A 744 58.00 24.49 14.96
C ALA A 744 58.79 24.50 16.28
N LYS A 745 60.08 24.87 16.24
CA LYS A 745 61.02 24.72 17.37
C LYS A 745 61.58 26.04 17.91
N ALA A 746 61.09 27.20 17.48
CA ALA A 746 61.67 28.50 17.86
C ALA A 746 61.95 28.66 19.37
N ALA A 747 61.01 28.25 20.24
CA ALA A 747 61.18 28.35 21.69
C ALA A 747 62.25 27.38 22.23
N GLU A 748 62.32 26.16 21.67
CA GLU A 748 63.36 25.18 22.02
C GLU A 748 64.74 25.68 21.55
N LEU A 749 64.83 26.20 20.33
CA LEU A 749 66.07 26.72 19.76
C LEU A 749 66.58 27.96 20.53
N GLU A 750 65.68 28.85 20.96
CA GLU A 750 66.00 29.97 21.84
C GLU A 750 66.45 29.50 23.22
N GLY A 751 65.76 28.53 23.83
CA GLY A 751 66.17 27.91 25.09
C GLY A 751 67.54 27.23 25.00
N ASN A 752 67.81 26.52 23.91
CA ASN A 752 69.12 25.89 23.65
C ASN A 752 70.21 26.95 23.52
N LEU A 753 69.94 28.05 22.80
CA LEU A 753 70.88 29.17 22.70
C LEU A 753 71.08 29.87 24.04
N SER A 754 70.09 29.98 24.92
CA SER A 754 70.33 30.63 26.22
C SER A 754 71.07 29.74 27.22
N THR A 755 70.98 28.41 27.08
CA THR A 755 71.50 27.43 28.05
C THR A 755 72.72 26.63 27.61
N ALA A 756 73.27 26.88 26.42
CA ALA A 756 74.40 26.14 25.82
C ALA A 756 75.75 26.21 26.57
N GLY A 757 75.81 26.85 27.75
CA GLY A 757 77.05 26.93 28.54
C GLY A 757 78.14 27.79 27.88
N TRP A 758 77.76 28.92 27.27
CA TRP A 758 78.66 29.81 26.51
C TRP A 758 79.96 30.19 27.22
N GLN A 759 79.94 30.29 28.55
CA GLN A 759 81.13 30.54 29.37
C GLN A 759 82.28 29.56 29.07
N THR A 760 81.98 28.29 28.81
CA THR A 760 83.01 27.28 28.45
C THR A 760 83.65 27.59 27.11
N PHE A 761 82.87 28.10 26.16
CA PHE A 761 83.39 28.50 24.85
C PHE A 761 84.08 29.85 24.87
N ASP A 762 83.66 30.78 25.73
CA ASP A 762 84.35 32.05 25.94
C ASP A 762 85.74 31.83 26.54
N LEU A 763 85.89 30.87 27.47
CA LEU A 763 87.18 30.46 28.03
C LEU A 763 88.16 29.96 26.96
N LEU A 764 87.70 29.36 25.85
CA LEU A 764 88.57 28.98 24.72
C LEU A 764 89.29 30.20 24.10
N ARG A 765 88.75 31.42 24.25
CA ARG A 765 89.37 32.66 23.76
C ARG A 765 90.47 33.17 24.69
N GLU A 766 90.42 32.78 25.95
CA GLU A 766 91.32 33.25 27.01
C GLU A 766 92.43 32.23 27.31
N LEU A 767 92.47 31.10 26.58
CA LEU A 767 93.47 30.06 26.79
C LEU A 767 94.91 30.58 26.55
N PRO A 768 95.89 30.16 27.38
CA PRO A 768 97.29 30.52 27.22
C PRO A 768 97.86 30.13 25.85
N GLU A 769 98.96 30.78 25.46
CA GLU A 769 99.57 30.67 24.12
C GLU A 769 99.92 29.23 23.72
N GLU A 770 100.22 28.36 24.69
CA GLU A 770 100.52 26.93 24.49
C GLU A 770 99.33 26.09 23.99
N HIS A 771 98.08 26.55 24.16
CA HIS A 771 96.86 25.85 23.72
C HIS A 771 96.12 26.57 22.58
N ARG A 772 96.71 27.63 22.01
CA ARG A 772 96.04 28.50 21.03
C ARG A 772 95.74 27.81 19.70
N SER A 773 96.57 26.85 19.25
CA SER A 773 96.30 26.09 18.00
C SER A 773 95.08 25.19 18.14
N ASP A 774 94.97 24.48 19.26
CA ASP A 774 93.90 23.53 19.52
C ASP A 774 92.58 24.28 19.74
N ALA A 775 92.64 25.42 20.43
CA ALA A 775 91.50 26.33 20.59
C ALA A 775 91.02 26.90 19.22
N GLN A 776 91.94 27.23 18.31
CA GLN A 776 91.61 27.67 16.96
C GLN A 776 90.99 26.56 16.11
N GLN A 777 91.48 25.32 16.25
CA GLN A 777 90.90 24.17 15.54
C GLN A 777 89.47 23.89 16.01
N ILE A 778 89.24 23.79 17.33
CA ILE A 778 87.89 23.60 17.89
C ILE A 778 86.96 24.73 17.47
N ARG A 779 87.45 25.96 17.43
CA ARG A 779 86.68 27.12 16.97
C ARG A 779 86.30 27.03 15.49
N SER A 780 87.22 26.59 14.63
CA SER A 780 86.93 26.40 13.19
C SER A 780 85.92 25.28 12.91
N GLU A 781 85.73 24.34 13.84
CA GLU A 781 84.70 23.29 13.74
C GLU A 781 83.32 23.75 14.25
N LEU A 782 83.28 24.85 15.04
CA LEU A 782 82.06 25.42 15.63
C LEU A 782 81.47 26.59 14.84
N GLU A 783 82.31 27.32 14.10
CA GLU A 783 81.94 28.36 13.11
C GLU A 783 81.39 27.72 11.82
#